data_AF-A0A9D8RAG1-F1
#
_entry.id   AF-A0A9D8RAG1-F1
#
_cell.length_a   1.000
_cell.length_b   1.000
_cell.length_c   1.000
_cell.angle_alpha   90.00
_cell.angle_beta   90.00
_cell.angle_gamma   90.00
#
_symmetry.space_group_name_H-M   'P 1'
#
loop_
_entity.id
_entity.type
_entity.pdbx_description
1 polymer ?
#
loop_
_entity_poly.entity_id
_entity_poly.type
_entity_poly.pdbx_seq_one_letter_code
_entity_poly.pdbx_strand_id
1 'polypeptide(L)'
;HQEGDEKYAYDKVIMLAGGVGYGTKRDCLKKEPTKGNKIVVVGGDNYRIGLGGGSVSSVDTGRYSNGIELNAIQRANPEMQKRAYNLVRALCEEEVNPVVSIHDHGSAGHVNCLSELVEECGGEIDMTKLPIGDKTLSSKETIANESQERMGLLIDEKHIDHVRRIAERERAPLYVVGETTGDAHFSFRQGDGVKPFDLDVAQMFGHSPVTVMEDETVERHYAPVSYGESDATLNEYVKDVLSLEAVACKDWLTNKVDRSVTGKIARQQCQGEIQLPLSDCGVVALDYRGTKGIATALGHAPQAGLANPAAGSVLSVAESLTNIVWAPLEEGLDSVSLSANWMWPCRSQKGEDARLYKAVKALSDFCCALHINVPTGKDSLSMSQQYPNGDKIIAPGTVIVSSGGEVSDIKKVVSPVIVNDKNTTLYHIDFSFDEQQLGGSAFAQTKGKVGDDVPTVKNPEYFRNAFNALQEMIKQGLVIAGHDISAGGLITTLLEMTFANQNGGMDIDLSAFNGDDIVKILFAENPGVVIQIADTDIEAAENLFNEAGISYAPIGKPADARCIMVKKDDFCHCFDINEMRDVWYETSHLLDRRQSFNGCADERAKNYKEQPLEMKFNDDFTGTLAQYGLNPDRWKEESKDSKRPKAAIIREKGTNGEREMAYSLWLAGFDVKDVMMTDLITGRETLEEVNMIVFCGGFSNSDVLGSAKGWAGAFLFNPKAKEALDKFYAREDTLSLGICNGCQLMVELGLVDNTPSEAKMLHNTSHKFESAFLTLSIPQNDSVMFGSLSGNKLGIWVAHGEGKFSLPKAESEYNIIAKYNYHGYPANPNGSDYDVAGICSKNGRHLAMMPHLERAIFPWQNAWYPHDRRNDEVTPWIEAFVNARKWIEEKVRS
;
A
#
# COMPACT_ATOMS: atom_id res chain seq x y z
N HIS A 1 -20.11 22.09 4.06
CA HIS A 1 -20.93 22.74 5.10
C HIS A 1 -21.11 24.21 4.76
N GLN A 2 -22.24 24.82 5.10
CA GLN A 2 -22.39 26.28 5.05
C GLN A 2 -22.94 26.75 6.41
N GLU A 3 -22.23 27.69 7.04
CA GLU A 3 -22.64 28.33 8.29
C GLU A 3 -22.62 29.84 8.09
N GLY A 4 -23.79 30.49 8.17
CA GLY A 4 -23.93 31.88 7.76
C GLY A 4 -23.47 32.11 6.30
N ASP A 5 -22.54 33.05 6.12
CA ASP A 5 -21.96 33.40 4.82
C ASP A 5 -20.72 32.55 4.46
N GLU A 6 -20.19 31.76 5.39
CA GLU A 6 -18.99 30.95 5.21
C GLU A 6 -19.32 29.59 4.57
N LYS A 7 -18.60 29.23 3.51
CA LYS A 7 -18.76 27.97 2.78
C LYS A 7 -17.51 27.10 2.94
N TYR A 8 -17.69 25.92 3.52
CA TYR A 8 -16.63 24.96 3.82
C TYR A 8 -16.72 23.73 2.92
N ALA A 9 -15.68 23.47 2.12
CA ALA A 9 -15.53 22.28 1.27
C ALA A 9 -14.09 22.11 0.78
N TYR A 10 -13.76 20.93 0.24
CA TYR A 10 -12.44 20.60 -0.32
C TYR A 10 -12.39 20.78 -1.85
N ASP A 11 -12.75 21.96 -2.37
CA ASP A 11 -12.63 22.27 -3.80
C ASP A 11 -11.17 22.24 -4.26
N LYS A 12 -10.26 22.75 -3.40
CA LYS A 12 -8.86 22.39 -3.42
C LYS A 12 -8.68 21.10 -2.63
N VAL A 13 -8.48 20.00 -3.34
CA VAL A 13 -8.43 18.65 -2.78
C VAL A 13 -7.14 18.37 -2.02
N ILE A 14 -7.21 17.47 -1.04
CA ILE A 14 -6.04 16.85 -0.41
C ILE A 14 -5.71 15.59 -1.20
N MET A 15 -4.50 15.54 -1.78
CA MET A 15 -3.92 14.32 -2.34
C MET A 15 -2.68 14.00 -1.52
N LEU A 16 -2.77 12.96 -0.69
CA LEU A 16 -1.70 12.52 0.19
C LEU A 16 -1.12 11.19 -0.30
N ALA A 17 0.20 11.13 -0.40
CA ALA A 17 0.95 9.92 -0.67
C ALA A 17 2.06 9.78 0.38
N GLY A 18 2.11 8.63 1.02
CA GLY A 18 3.12 8.27 2.00
C GLY A 18 3.52 6.81 1.84
N GLY A 19 4.60 6.40 2.50
CA GLY A 19 5.07 5.02 2.46
C GLY A 19 6.15 4.77 3.49
N VAL A 20 6.42 3.49 3.73
CA VAL A 20 7.51 3.03 4.58
C VAL A 20 8.54 2.29 3.75
N GLY A 21 9.78 2.36 4.21
CA GLY A 21 10.90 1.62 3.65
C GLY A 21 11.85 1.19 4.77
N TYR A 22 12.79 0.32 4.42
CA TYR A 22 13.86 -0.08 5.32
C TYR A 22 15.20 0.09 4.62
N GLY A 23 16.24 0.29 5.42
CA GLY A 23 17.62 0.44 4.97
C GLY A 23 18.58 -0.17 5.97
N THR A 24 19.85 -0.29 5.59
CA THR A 24 20.88 -0.74 6.52
C THR A 24 21.25 0.41 7.46
N LYS A 25 21.50 0.10 8.74
CA LYS A 25 21.94 1.10 9.74
C LYS A 25 23.20 1.88 9.30
N ARG A 26 24.07 1.23 8.51
CA ARG A 26 25.29 1.81 7.92
C ARG A 26 24.98 3.05 7.07
N ASP A 27 23.87 3.03 6.35
CA ASP A 27 23.55 4.02 5.32
C ASP A 27 22.47 5.03 5.78
N CYS A 28 22.05 5.00 7.05
CA CYS A 28 21.05 5.93 7.60
C CYS A 28 21.57 7.37 7.73
N LEU A 29 22.88 7.56 7.86
CA LEU A 29 23.51 8.89 7.90
C LEU A 29 24.25 9.13 6.58
N LYS A 30 24.04 10.31 5.99
CA LYS A 30 24.78 10.74 4.80
C LYS A 30 26.26 10.93 5.16
N LYS A 31 27.16 10.64 4.22
CA LYS A 31 28.60 10.93 4.37
C LYS A 31 28.86 12.40 3.98
N GLU A 32 29.95 12.96 4.50
CA GLU A 32 30.36 14.34 4.22
C GLU A 32 30.84 14.51 2.76
N PRO A 33 30.30 15.48 2.01
CA PRO A 33 30.81 15.85 0.69
C PRO A 33 32.25 16.38 0.76
N THR A 34 33.12 15.91 -0.13
CA THR A 34 34.53 16.36 -0.22
C THR A 34 34.82 16.88 -1.63
N LYS A 35 35.84 17.74 -1.76
CA LYS A 35 36.28 18.26 -3.06
C LYS A 35 36.61 17.13 -4.04
N GLY A 36 36.10 17.23 -5.26
CA GLY A 36 36.32 16.27 -6.34
C GLY A 36 35.35 15.09 -6.36
N ASN A 37 34.37 15.04 -5.46
CA ASN A 37 33.23 14.14 -5.63
C ASN A 37 32.48 14.51 -6.91
N LYS A 38 32.03 13.50 -7.65
CA LYS A 38 31.25 13.70 -8.87
C LYS A 38 29.79 13.89 -8.53
N ILE A 39 29.21 14.91 -9.16
CA ILE A 39 27.78 15.21 -9.09
C ILE A 39 27.12 14.43 -10.22
N VAL A 40 26.23 13.52 -9.86
CA VAL A 40 25.58 12.57 -10.76
C VAL A 40 24.08 12.79 -10.75
N VAL A 41 23.47 12.85 -11.92
CA VAL A 41 22.01 12.81 -12.10
C VAL A 41 21.63 11.45 -12.68
N VAL A 42 20.67 10.78 -12.04
CA VAL A 42 20.08 9.53 -12.52
C VAL A 42 18.61 9.75 -12.83
N GLY A 43 18.13 9.17 -13.94
CA GLY A 43 16.70 9.14 -14.26
C GLY A 43 16.28 9.87 -15.53
N GLY A 44 15.11 10.52 -15.50
CA GLY A 44 14.45 11.12 -16.66
C GLY A 44 15.14 12.35 -17.27
N ASP A 45 14.79 12.65 -18.53
CA ASP A 45 15.27 13.82 -19.26
C ASP A 45 14.53 15.11 -18.88
N ASN A 46 15.15 16.26 -19.14
CA ASN A 46 14.59 17.59 -18.88
C ASN A 46 13.56 17.97 -19.95
N TYR A 47 12.35 18.30 -19.49
CA TYR A 47 11.26 18.85 -20.28
C TYR A 47 10.70 20.13 -19.64
N ARG A 48 9.86 20.87 -20.37
CA ARG A 48 9.11 22.02 -19.84
C ARG A 48 7.96 21.54 -18.95
N ILE A 49 8.26 21.12 -17.72
CA ILE A 49 7.31 20.60 -16.73
C ILE A 49 7.46 21.37 -15.42
N GLY A 50 6.34 21.73 -14.78
CA GLY A 50 6.33 22.21 -13.39
C GLY A 50 7.05 23.54 -13.15
N LEU A 51 7.26 24.37 -14.18
CA LEU A 51 8.03 25.62 -14.01
C LEU A 51 7.30 26.59 -13.07
N GLY A 52 7.83 26.73 -11.85
CA GLY A 52 7.23 27.53 -10.80
C GLY A 52 6.11 26.82 -10.04
N GLY A 53 6.04 25.48 -10.09
CA GLY A 53 5.03 24.68 -9.38
C GLY A 53 4.94 25.03 -7.89
N GLY A 54 6.08 25.20 -7.22
CA GLY A 54 6.13 25.66 -5.82
C GLY A 54 5.54 27.06 -5.58
N SER A 55 5.64 27.97 -6.55
CA SER A 55 5.01 29.30 -6.45
C SER A 55 3.51 29.25 -6.73
N VAL A 56 3.06 28.36 -7.63
CA VAL A 56 1.64 28.17 -7.97
C VAL A 56 0.89 27.40 -6.87
N SER A 57 1.54 26.47 -6.17
CA SER A 57 0.95 25.79 -5.01
C SER A 57 0.80 26.71 -3.79
N SER A 58 1.59 27.79 -3.72
CA SER A 58 1.63 28.76 -2.61
C SER A 58 0.60 29.89 -2.69
N VAL A 59 -0.31 29.86 -3.67
CA VAL A 59 -1.34 30.89 -3.90
C VAL A 59 -2.74 30.28 -3.95
N ASP A 60 -3.77 31.10 -3.72
CA ASP A 60 -5.17 30.71 -3.95
C ASP A 60 -5.36 30.27 -5.40
N THR A 61 -5.90 29.07 -5.59
CA THR A 61 -6.20 28.51 -6.91
C THR A 61 -7.28 29.37 -7.60
N GLY A 62 -7.19 29.56 -8.92
CA GLY A 62 -8.17 30.34 -9.73
C GLY A 62 -7.92 31.85 -9.84
N ARG A 63 -6.85 32.38 -9.23
CA ARG A 63 -6.50 33.82 -9.29
C ARG A 63 -5.72 34.24 -10.55
N TYR A 64 -5.13 33.29 -11.29
CA TYR A 64 -4.19 33.55 -12.40
C TYR A 64 -4.74 33.10 -13.77
N SER A 65 -4.12 33.58 -14.86
CA SER A 65 -4.53 33.27 -16.24
C SER A 65 -4.10 31.85 -16.68
N ASN A 66 -4.83 31.27 -17.65
CA ASN A 66 -4.66 29.90 -18.18
C ASN A 66 -3.21 29.47 -18.51
N GLY A 67 -2.30 30.41 -18.83
CA GLY A 67 -0.90 30.10 -19.11
C GLY A 67 -0.09 29.64 -17.89
N ILE A 68 -0.48 30.07 -16.68
CA ILE A 68 0.14 29.66 -15.42
C ILE A 68 -0.37 28.28 -14.98
N GLU A 69 -1.62 27.94 -15.31
CA GLU A 69 -2.23 26.64 -14.97
C GLU A 69 -1.62 25.47 -15.78
N LEU A 70 -1.20 25.70 -17.03
CA LEU A 70 -0.50 24.68 -17.82
C LEU A 70 0.84 24.26 -17.20
N ASN A 71 1.50 25.16 -16.45
CA ASN A 71 2.73 24.81 -15.73
C ASN A 71 2.49 23.91 -14.51
N ALA A 72 1.26 23.78 -14.02
CA ALA A 72 0.92 22.91 -12.90
C ALA A 72 0.66 21.45 -13.33
N ILE A 73 0.62 21.16 -14.63
CA ILE A 73 0.43 19.79 -15.15
C ILE A 73 1.74 19.01 -14.97
N GLN A 74 1.71 18.02 -14.09
CA GLN A 74 2.81 17.08 -13.86
C GLN A 74 2.75 15.89 -14.85
N ARG A 75 3.88 15.19 -15.02
CA ARG A 75 3.98 14.01 -15.88
C ARG A 75 4.81 12.93 -15.19
N ALA A 76 4.20 11.79 -14.92
CA ALA A 76 4.85 10.64 -14.31
C ALA A 76 5.29 9.59 -15.34
N ASN A 77 6.37 8.87 -15.03
CA ASN A 77 6.85 7.67 -15.70
C ASN A 77 7.38 6.63 -14.68
N PRO A 78 6.50 5.84 -14.05
CA PRO A 78 6.90 4.92 -12.97
C PRO A 78 7.97 3.88 -13.35
N GLU A 79 8.07 3.47 -14.63
CA GLU A 79 9.13 2.56 -15.08
C GLU A 79 10.52 3.20 -14.98
N MET A 80 10.64 4.50 -15.26
CA MET A 80 11.89 5.23 -15.10
C MET A 80 12.29 5.28 -13.62
N GLN A 81 11.32 5.53 -12.73
CA GLN A 81 11.55 5.49 -11.29
C GLN A 81 12.00 4.11 -10.83
N LYS A 82 11.40 3.03 -11.37
CA LYS A 82 11.81 1.65 -11.05
C LYS A 82 13.24 1.36 -11.51
N ARG A 83 13.68 1.87 -12.65
CA ARG A 83 15.08 1.74 -13.13
C ARG A 83 16.05 2.48 -12.22
N ALA A 84 15.75 3.73 -11.88
CA ALA A 84 16.55 4.51 -10.93
C ALA A 84 16.62 3.83 -9.55
N TYR A 85 15.48 3.33 -9.06
CA TYR A 85 15.40 2.54 -7.83
C TYR A 85 16.26 1.28 -7.89
N ASN A 86 16.21 0.51 -8.98
CA ASN A 86 17.00 -0.71 -9.12
C ASN A 86 18.52 -0.43 -9.08
N LEU A 87 18.97 0.68 -9.66
CA LEU A 87 20.35 1.14 -9.52
C LEU A 87 20.67 1.45 -8.06
N VAL A 88 19.88 2.32 -7.40
CA VAL A 88 20.12 2.70 -6.00
C VAL A 88 20.10 1.48 -5.08
N ARG A 89 19.13 0.58 -5.26
CA ARG A 89 19.03 -0.68 -4.51
C ARG A 89 20.30 -1.52 -4.67
N ALA A 90 20.78 -1.72 -5.89
CA ALA A 90 21.99 -2.50 -6.13
C ALA A 90 23.20 -1.91 -5.38
N LEU A 91 23.35 -0.58 -5.38
CA LEU A 91 24.44 0.10 -4.65
C LEU A 91 24.29 -0.02 -3.12
N CYS A 92 23.08 0.06 -2.59
CA CYS A 92 22.82 -0.07 -1.16
C CYS A 92 23.00 -1.52 -0.65
N GLU A 93 22.69 -2.51 -1.49
CA GLU A 93 22.83 -3.94 -1.16
C GLU A 93 24.29 -4.44 -1.27
N GLU A 94 25.23 -3.63 -1.75
CA GLU A 94 26.66 -3.95 -1.75
C GLU A 94 27.29 -3.89 -0.35
N GLU A 95 28.39 -4.65 -0.18
CA GLU A 95 29.21 -4.61 1.05
C GLU A 95 29.76 -3.20 1.32
N VAL A 96 30.08 -2.45 0.26
CA VAL A 96 30.56 -1.07 0.32
C VAL A 96 29.68 -0.20 -0.56
N ASN A 97 28.83 0.62 0.03
CA ASN A 97 27.99 1.56 -0.71
C ASN A 97 28.84 2.74 -1.24
N PRO A 98 28.97 2.93 -2.58
CA PRO A 98 29.78 3.98 -3.17
C PRO A 98 29.13 5.37 -3.12
N VAL A 99 27.86 5.48 -2.73
CA VAL A 99 27.15 6.74 -2.59
C VAL A 99 27.64 7.48 -1.34
N VAL A 100 27.97 8.76 -1.51
CA VAL A 100 28.32 9.69 -0.43
C VAL A 100 27.05 10.34 0.11
N SER A 101 26.26 10.90 -0.81
CA SER A 101 24.99 11.57 -0.52
C SER A 101 24.03 11.35 -1.69
N ILE A 102 22.73 11.36 -1.40
CA ILE A 102 21.63 11.19 -2.36
C ILE A 102 20.52 12.17 -2.00
N HIS A 103 19.86 12.73 -3.02
CA HIS A 103 18.74 13.64 -2.86
C HIS A 103 17.76 13.56 -4.04
N ASP A 104 16.46 13.61 -3.78
CA ASP A 104 15.43 13.61 -4.81
C ASP A 104 15.34 14.94 -5.54
N HIS A 105 14.84 14.90 -6.79
CA HIS A 105 14.44 16.10 -7.52
C HIS A 105 12.95 16.34 -7.32
N GLY A 106 12.63 17.41 -6.58
CA GLY A 106 11.27 17.89 -6.36
C GLY A 106 11.07 19.30 -6.93
N SER A 107 10.54 20.20 -6.10
CA SER A 107 10.31 21.58 -6.51
C SER A 107 11.60 22.31 -6.84
N ALA A 108 11.53 23.21 -7.84
CA ALA A 108 12.67 23.90 -8.43
C ALA A 108 13.75 22.99 -9.05
N GLY A 109 13.52 21.68 -9.19
CA GLY A 109 14.33 20.82 -10.05
C GLY A 109 15.79 20.70 -9.67
N HIS A 110 16.69 20.90 -10.64
CA HIS A 110 18.13 20.72 -10.44
C HIS A 110 18.71 21.73 -9.45
N VAL A 111 18.24 22.98 -9.43
CA VAL A 111 18.83 23.98 -8.52
C VAL A 111 18.61 23.58 -7.07
N ASN A 112 17.44 23.06 -6.69
CA ASN A 112 17.18 22.63 -5.33
C ASN A 112 17.99 21.37 -4.99
N CYS A 113 17.77 20.29 -5.74
CA CYS A 113 18.40 18.99 -5.48
C CYS A 113 19.93 19.07 -5.45
N LEU A 114 20.54 19.73 -6.45
CA LEU A 114 21.99 19.75 -6.57
C LEU A 114 22.65 20.74 -5.61
N SER A 115 21.98 21.85 -5.24
CA SER A 115 22.53 22.76 -4.23
C SER A 115 22.55 22.14 -2.84
N GLU A 116 21.50 21.42 -2.45
CA GLU A 116 21.46 20.69 -1.18
C GLU A 116 22.52 19.59 -1.09
N LEU A 117 22.84 18.93 -2.21
CA LEU A 117 23.92 17.94 -2.24
C LEU A 117 25.30 18.56 -2.00
N VAL A 118 25.52 19.80 -2.44
CA VAL A 118 26.83 20.47 -2.38
C VAL A 118 26.89 21.58 -1.34
N GLU A 119 25.90 21.66 -0.43
CA GLU A 119 25.73 22.78 0.50
C GLU A 119 27.03 23.12 1.26
N GLU A 120 27.73 22.09 1.76
CA GLU A 120 28.93 22.29 2.57
C GLU A 120 30.21 22.55 1.77
N CYS A 121 30.24 22.24 0.47
CA CYS A 121 31.49 22.21 -0.31
C CYS A 121 31.48 23.04 -1.61
N GLY A 122 30.31 23.45 -2.11
CA GLY A 122 30.17 24.05 -3.44
C GLY A 122 30.32 23.05 -4.58
N GLY A 123 30.00 23.48 -5.79
CA GLY A 123 30.12 22.65 -7.00
C GLY A 123 29.92 23.43 -8.30
N GLU A 124 30.47 22.90 -9.39
CA GLU A 124 30.22 23.41 -10.75
C GLU A 124 29.48 22.35 -11.57
N ILE A 125 28.30 22.71 -12.07
CA ILE A 125 27.49 21.90 -12.98
C ILE A 125 27.81 22.29 -14.42
N ASP A 126 28.24 21.33 -15.22
CA ASP A 126 28.39 21.45 -16.66
C ASP A 126 27.04 21.18 -17.35
N MET A 127 26.38 22.26 -17.79
CA MET A 127 25.06 22.19 -18.41
C MET A 127 25.06 21.40 -19.72
N THR A 128 26.22 21.20 -20.36
CA THR A 128 26.30 20.38 -21.59
C THR A 128 26.13 18.89 -21.33
N LYS A 129 26.25 18.47 -20.06
CA LYS A 129 26.10 17.08 -19.62
C LYS A 129 24.74 16.78 -18.98
N LEU A 130 23.90 17.80 -18.80
CA LEU A 130 22.53 17.60 -18.31
C LEU A 130 21.69 16.85 -19.36
N PRO A 131 20.72 16.03 -18.91
CA PRO A 131 19.87 15.29 -19.82
C PRO A 131 18.80 16.20 -20.45
N ILE A 132 18.96 16.61 -21.71
CA ILE A 132 18.03 17.53 -22.38
C ILE A 132 17.08 16.75 -23.30
N GLY A 133 15.82 16.61 -22.87
CA GLY A 133 14.74 16.00 -23.66
C GLY A 133 14.08 16.98 -24.63
N ASP A 134 13.87 18.22 -24.20
CA ASP A 134 13.39 19.34 -25.03
C ASP A 134 14.53 20.32 -25.32
N LYS A 135 14.94 20.42 -26.59
CA LYS A 135 16.04 21.31 -27.02
C LYS A 135 15.66 22.79 -27.05
N THR A 136 14.39 23.13 -26.82
CA THR A 136 13.91 24.52 -26.82
C THR A 136 13.95 25.18 -25.44
N LEU A 137 14.37 24.45 -24.41
CA LEU A 137 14.50 24.97 -23.06
C LEU A 137 15.56 26.08 -22.99
N SER A 138 15.19 27.20 -22.40
CA SER A 138 16.14 28.22 -21.96
C SER A 138 17.00 27.71 -20.79
N SER A 139 18.06 28.44 -20.45
CA SER A 139 18.93 28.09 -19.31
C SER A 139 18.14 28.03 -17.99
N LYS A 140 17.23 28.99 -17.78
CA LYS A 140 16.35 29.00 -16.61
C LYS A 140 15.49 27.75 -16.54
N GLU A 141 14.86 27.36 -17.65
CA GLU A 141 13.97 26.20 -17.69
C GLU A 141 14.76 24.89 -17.54
N THR A 142 15.96 24.82 -18.11
CA THR A 142 16.87 23.68 -17.91
C THR A 142 17.23 23.50 -16.44
N ILE A 143 17.48 24.59 -15.71
CA ILE A 143 17.88 24.54 -14.30
C ILE A 143 16.68 24.25 -13.38
N ALA A 144 15.53 24.88 -13.63
CA ALA A 144 14.41 24.91 -12.68
C ALA A 144 13.21 24.00 -13.02
N ASN A 145 13.28 23.20 -14.10
CA ASN A 145 12.17 22.29 -14.43
C ASN A 145 11.96 21.20 -13.37
N GLU A 146 10.70 20.86 -13.11
CA GLU A 146 10.29 19.83 -12.16
C GLU A 146 9.96 18.52 -12.90
N SER A 147 10.74 18.16 -13.92
CA SER A 147 10.62 16.85 -14.58
C SER A 147 10.82 15.74 -13.53
N GLN A 148 9.98 14.71 -13.61
CA GLN A 148 9.87 13.66 -12.60
C GLN A 148 10.93 12.56 -12.76
N GLU A 149 10.96 11.62 -11.81
CA GLU A 149 11.81 10.43 -11.77
C GLU A 149 13.32 10.70 -11.88
N ARG A 150 13.80 11.73 -11.19
CA ARG A 150 15.23 12.08 -11.12
C ARG A 150 15.77 12.04 -9.68
N MET A 151 17.03 11.65 -9.57
CA MET A 151 17.77 11.57 -8.31
C MET A 151 19.17 12.16 -8.51
N GLY A 152 19.61 13.00 -7.58
CA GLY A 152 20.97 13.50 -7.52
C GLY A 152 21.81 12.63 -6.57
N LEU A 153 23.04 12.32 -6.97
CA LEU A 153 23.99 11.56 -6.15
C LEU A 153 25.36 12.24 -6.12
N LEU A 154 26.05 12.11 -5.00
CA LEU A 154 27.49 12.34 -4.89
C LEU A 154 28.23 11.02 -4.82
N ILE A 155 29.24 10.84 -5.67
CA ILE A 155 30.01 9.61 -5.80
C ILE A 155 31.49 9.94 -5.97
N ASP A 156 32.38 9.18 -5.31
CA ASP A 156 33.82 9.27 -5.57
C ASP A 156 34.17 8.82 -6.99
N GLU A 157 35.07 9.55 -7.66
CA GLU A 157 35.50 9.27 -9.04
C GLU A 157 35.91 7.80 -9.26
N LYS A 158 36.62 7.20 -8.29
CA LYS A 158 37.08 5.80 -8.34
C LYS A 158 35.94 4.77 -8.49
N HIS A 159 34.70 5.13 -8.14
CA HIS A 159 33.53 4.26 -8.21
C HIS A 159 32.67 4.51 -9.45
N ILE A 160 32.88 5.60 -10.19
CA ILE A 160 31.99 6.00 -11.29
C ILE A 160 31.86 4.93 -12.37
N ASP A 161 32.96 4.31 -12.80
CA ASP A 161 32.90 3.26 -13.82
C ASP A 161 32.16 2.01 -13.34
N HIS A 162 32.25 1.70 -12.05
CA HIS A 162 31.52 0.59 -11.46
C HIS A 162 30.01 0.86 -11.43
N VAL A 163 29.63 2.05 -10.94
CA VAL A 163 28.24 2.49 -10.88
C VAL A 163 27.63 2.58 -12.28
N ARG A 164 28.40 3.08 -13.26
CA ARG A 164 27.95 3.14 -14.67
C ARG A 164 27.63 1.77 -15.24
N ARG A 165 28.45 0.74 -14.98
CA ARG A 165 28.15 -0.64 -15.42
C ARG A 165 26.86 -1.19 -14.83
N ILE A 166 26.58 -0.88 -13.56
CA ILE A 166 25.32 -1.26 -12.92
C ILE A 166 24.15 -0.50 -13.56
N ALA A 167 24.29 0.81 -13.75
CA ALA A 167 23.28 1.65 -14.38
C ALA A 167 22.96 1.18 -15.80
N GLU A 168 23.97 0.84 -16.62
CA GLU A 168 23.80 0.29 -17.96
C GLU A 168 23.07 -1.06 -17.94
N ARG A 169 23.40 -1.95 -16.99
CA ARG A 169 22.69 -3.23 -16.80
C ARG A 169 21.23 -3.02 -16.44
N GLU A 170 20.93 -2.10 -15.52
CA GLU A 170 19.55 -1.76 -15.13
C GLU A 170 18.85 -0.86 -16.16
N ARG A 171 19.55 -0.46 -17.21
CA ARG A 171 19.15 0.57 -18.18
C ARG A 171 18.74 1.88 -17.49
N ALA A 172 19.28 2.21 -16.32
CA ALA A 172 19.04 3.48 -15.63
C ALA A 172 19.92 4.58 -16.26
N PRO A 173 19.35 5.66 -16.83
CA PRO A 173 20.17 6.75 -17.38
C PRO A 173 20.98 7.40 -16.26
N LEU A 174 22.27 7.62 -16.51
CA LEU A 174 23.21 8.18 -15.55
C LEU A 174 24.08 9.23 -16.23
N TYR A 175 24.12 10.42 -15.65
CA TYR A 175 24.82 11.59 -16.19
C TYR A 175 25.76 12.13 -15.11
N VAL A 176 27.07 12.17 -15.40
CA VAL A 176 28.05 12.87 -14.53
C VAL A 176 28.03 14.34 -14.94
N VAL A 177 27.30 15.16 -14.20
CA VAL A 177 26.95 16.53 -14.60
C VAL A 177 27.88 17.57 -14.02
N GLY A 178 28.73 17.24 -13.05
CA GLY A 178 29.60 18.21 -12.39
C GLY A 178 30.52 17.59 -11.36
N GLU A 179 31.16 18.44 -10.59
CA GLU A 179 32.00 18.06 -9.46
C GLU A 179 31.95 19.09 -8.33
N THR A 180 32.21 18.63 -7.11
CA THR A 180 32.33 19.49 -5.93
C THR A 180 33.67 20.21 -5.92
N THR A 181 33.66 21.51 -5.63
CA THR A 181 34.82 22.40 -5.82
C THR A 181 35.62 22.65 -4.55
N GLY A 182 34.97 22.57 -3.38
CA GLY A 182 35.57 22.83 -2.06
C GLY A 182 35.75 24.33 -1.75
N ASP A 183 35.12 25.21 -2.50
CA ASP A 183 35.19 26.68 -2.34
C ASP A 183 33.86 27.30 -1.88
N ALA A 184 32.86 26.47 -1.55
CA ALA A 184 31.52 26.90 -1.13
C ALA A 184 30.81 27.80 -2.16
N HIS A 185 31.16 27.66 -3.44
CA HIS A 185 30.55 28.36 -4.56
C HIS A 185 29.77 27.39 -5.44
N PHE A 186 28.56 27.75 -5.88
CA PHE A 186 27.70 26.90 -6.69
C PHE A 186 27.33 27.57 -8.01
N SER A 187 27.62 26.88 -9.13
CA SER A 187 27.37 27.44 -10.45
C SER A 187 26.89 26.41 -11.48
N PHE A 188 26.08 26.89 -12.43
CA PHE A 188 25.74 26.18 -13.66
C PHE A 188 26.46 26.87 -14.81
N ARG A 189 27.30 26.12 -15.53
CA ARG A 189 28.15 26.63 -16.60
C ARG A 189 27.74 26.03 -17.95
N GLN A 190 27.56 26.90 -18.93
CA GLN A 190 27.25 26.54 -20.32
C GLN A 190 28.53 26.22 -21.12
N GLY A 191 28.37 25.57 -22.28
CA GLY A 191 29.49 25.19 -23.14
C GLY A 191 30.29 26.37 -23.73
N ASP A 192 29.68 27.55 -23.80
CA ASP A 192 30.35 28.81 -24.18
C ASP A 192 31.04 29.51 -23.00
N GLY A 193 30.98 28.93 -21.80
CA GLY A 193 31.55 29.47 -20.57
C GLY A 193 30.63 30.42 -19.81
N VAL A 194 29.45 30.76 -20.33
CA VAL A 194 28.48 31.60 -19.62
C VAL A 194 27.94 30.85 -18.42
N LYS A 195 27.84 31.55 -17.28
CA LYS A 195 27.27 31.01 -16.04
C LYS A 195 25.91 31.65 -15.74
N PRO A 196 24.79 31.09 -16.24
CA PRO A 196 23.45 31.62 -15.97
C PRO A 196 23.05 31.59 -14.49
N PHE A 197 23.76 30.79 -13.68
CA PHE A 197 23.64 30.73 -12.24
C PHE A 197 25.05 30.62 -11.64
N ASP A 198 25.41 31.54 -10.74
CA ASP A 198 26.77 31.68 -10.20
C ASP A 198 26.68 32.41 -8.85
N LEU A 199 26.55 31.67 -7.75
CA LEU A 199 26.32 32.23 -6.41
C LEU A 199 27.14 31.49 -5.36
N ASP A 200 27.56 32.20 -4.32
CA ASP A 200 28.06 31.54 -3.12
C ASP A 200 26.90 30.79 -2.46
N VAL A 201 27.15 29.59 -1.94
CA VAL A 201 26.09 28.75 -1.35
C VAL A 201 25.35 29.49 -0.22
N ALA A 202 26.08 30.25 0.59
CA ALA A 202 25.51 31.07 1.67
C ALA A 202 24.53 32.16 1.18
N GLN A 203 24.64 32.60 -0.08
CA GLN A 203 23.70 33.56 -0.67
C GLN A 203 22.39 32.91 -1.11
N MET A 204 22.40 31.61 -1.44
CA MET A 204 21.20 30.86 -1.80
C MET A 204 20.32 30.56 -0.59
N PHE A 205 20.94 30.08 0.48
CA PHE A 205 20.28 29.76 1.75
C PHE A 205 20.16 30.99 2.68
N GLY A 206 20.39 32.18 2.14
CA GLY A 206 20.58 33.44 2.86
C GLY A 206 19.44 33.81 3.82
N HIS A 207 19.83 34.44 4.93
CA HIS A 207 19.07 34.76 6.14
C HIS A 207 17.86 35.70 5.94
N SER A 208 16.84 35.26 5.21
CA SER A 208 15.55 35.96 5.24
C SER A 208 15.10 36.10 6.71
N PRO A 209 14.66 37.30 7.16
CA PRO A 209 14.18 37.47 8.53
C PRO A 209 13.08 36.45 8.84
N VAL A 210 13.07 35.95 10.08
CA VAL A 210 11.99 35.07 10.55
C VAL A 210 10.65 35.78 10.31
N THR A 211 9.74 35.10 9.63
CA THR A 211 8.40 35.64 9.37
C THR A 211 7.59 35.59 10.66
N VAL A 212 7.11 36.74 11.13
CA VAL A 212 6.15 36.82 12.23
C VAL A 212 4.75 36.88 11.62
N MET A 213 3.91 35.89 11.89
CA MET A 213 2.50 35.88 11.50
C MET A 213 1.66 36.37 12.67
N GLU A 214 0.90 37.44 12.46
CA GLU A 214 0.00 38.03 13.46
C GLU A 214 -1.45 37.81 13.03
N ASP A 215 -2.24 37.21 13.92
CA ASP A 215 -3.68 36.97 13.74
C ASP A 215 -4.36 37.00 15.12
N GLU A 216 -5.69 36.97 15.15
CA GLU A 216 -6.48 36.98 16.38
C GLU A 216 -7.35 35.74 16.53
N THR A 217 -7.74 35.40 17.76
CA THR A 217 -8.69 34.31 17.98
C THR A 217 -10.10 34.76 17.59
N VAL A 218 -10.72 34.02 16.67
CA VAL A 218 -12.12 34.18 16.29
C VAL A 218 -12.91 32.97 16.76
N GLU A 219 -13.82 33.17 17.69
CA GLU A 219 -14.74 32.13 18.16
C GLU A 219 -15.81 31.85 17.10
N ARG A 220 -16.02 30.56 16.82
CA ARG A 220 -17.04 30.07 15.88
C ARG A 220 -17.92 29.09 16.64
N HIS A 221 -19.22 29.21 16.43
CA HIS A 221 -20.23 28.37 17.06
C HIS A 221 -21.05 27.67 15.97
N TYR A 222 -21.27 26.38 16.17
CA TYR A 222 -22.02 25.53 15.27
C TYR A 222 -23.24 24.95 15.98
N ALA A 223 -24.40 25.06 15.32
CA ALA A 223 -25.64 24.57 15.90
C ALA A 223 -25.56 23.05 16.20
N PRO A 224 -26.06 22.61 17.37
CA PRO A 224 -26.10 21.19 17.71
C PRO A 224 -27.00 20.43 16.73
N VAL A 225 -26.76 19.12 16.63
CA VAL A 225 -27.64 18.23 15.88
C VAL A 225 -28.97 18.04 16.64
N SER A 226 -30.08 17.99 15.89
CA SER A 226 -31.40 17.66 16.43
C SER A 226 -31.88 16.35 15.82
N TYR A 227 -32.32 15.43 16.67
CA TYR A 227 -32.72 14.08 16.29
C TYR A 227 -33.87 13.57 17.16
N GLY A 228 -34.52 12.51 16.69
CA GLY A 228 -35.50 11.75 17.46
C GLY A 228 -35.04 10.31 17.65
N GLU A 229 -35.67 9.59 18.57
CA GLU A 229 -35.21 8.27 19.04
C GLU A 229 -36.11 7.10 18.60
N SER A 230 -36.92 7.26 17.55
CA SER A 230 -37.78 6.17 17.07
C SER A 230 -37.04 5.12 16.24
N ASP A 231 -37.45 3.85 16.29
CA ASP A 231 -36.81 2.73 15.56
C ASP A 231 -36.65 2.98 14.04
N ALA A 232 -37.70 3.50 13.39
CA ALA A 232 -37.67 3.82 11.96
C ALA A 232 -36.64 4.91 11.66
N THR A 233 -36.54 5.90 12.56
CA THR A 233 -35.58 6.98 12.50
C THR A 233 -34.15 6.47 12.71
N LEU A 234 -33.93 5.49 13.59
CA LEU A 234 -32.61 4.93 13.87
C LEU A 234 -32.02 4.16 12.67
N ASN A 235 -32.84 3.35 11.99
CA ASN A 235 -32.40 2.68 10.76
C ASN A 235 -32.05 3.67 9.64
N GLU A 236 -32.83 4.75 9.49
CA GLU A 236 -32.50 5.83 8.54
C GLU A 236 -31.18 6.50 8.90
N TYR A 237 -30.91 6.74 10.19
CA TYR A 237 -29.65 7.36 10.64
C TYR A 237 -28.44 6.50 10.32
N VAL A 238 -28.50 5.19 10.59
CA VAL A 238 -27.43 4.26 10.22
C VAL A 238 -27.22 4.25 8.71
N LYS A 239 -28.28 4.19 7.92
CA LYS A 239 -28.19 4.20 6.44
C LYS A 239 -27.57 5.49 5.90
N ASP A 240 -27.97 6.64 6.45
CA ASP A 240 -27.39 7.95 6.09
C ASP A 240 -25.88 7.96 6.36
N VAL A 241 -25.46 7.48 7.55
CA VAL A 241 -24.06 7.41 7.97
C VAL A 241 -23.26 6.45 7.08
N LEU A 242 -23.76 5.23 6.86
CA LEU A 242 -23.10 4.24 6.02
C LEU A 242 -23.01 4.66 4.54
N SER A 243 -23.86 5.59 4.09
CA SER A 243 -23.80 6.13 2.73
C SER A 243 -22.77 7.26 2.58
N LEU A 244 -22.32 7.87 3.68
CA LEU A 244 -21.33 8.95 3.66
C LEU A 244 -19.98 8.41 3.19
N GLU A 245 -19.34 9.04 2.20
CA GLU A 245 -18.07 8.56 1.60
C GLU A 245 -16.98 8.26 2.64
N ALA A 246 -16.90 9.05 3.71
CA ALA A 246 -15.95 8.85 4.81
C ALA A 246 -16.13 7.47 5.49
N VAL A 247 -17.37 6.99 5.60
CA VAL A 247 -17.73 5.72 6.28
C VAL A 247 -17.90 4.58 5.26
N ALA A 248 -18.57 4.84 4.14
CA ALA A 248 -18.93 3.85 3.14
C ALA A 248 -17.74 3.01 2.61
N CYS A 249 -18.03 1.85 2.03
CA CYS A 249 -17.04 0.93 1.50
C CYS A 249 -16.01 1.59 0.57
N LYS A 250 -14.73 1.23 0.76
CA LYS A 250 -13.61 1.75 -0.03
C LYS A 250 -13.13 0.79 -1.13
N ASP A 251 -13.94 -0.20 -1.53
CA ASP A 251 -13.52 -1.25 -2.48
C ASP A 251 -13.09 -0.65 -3.84
N TRP A 252 -13.76 0.40 -4.31
CA TRP A 252 -13.40 1.14 -5.53
C TRP A 252 -12.00 1.80 -5.49
N LEU A 253 -11.43 1.99 -4.29
CA LEU A 253 -10.06 2.46 -4.11
C LEU A 253 -9.07 1.29 -4.09
N THR A 254 -9.41 0.20 -3.42
CA THR A 254 -8.49 -0.92 -3.21
C THR A 254 -8.41 -1.82 -4.44
N ASN A 255 -9.53 -2.12 -5.11
CA ASN A 255 -9.64 -3.13 -6.16
C ASN A 255 -8.83 -2.84 -7.45
N LYS A 256 -8.27 -1.63 -7.57
CA LYS A 256 -7.47 -1.16 -8.71
C LYS A 256 -5.99 -0.90 -8.40
N VAL A 257 -5.52 -1.23 -7.20
CA VAL A 257 -4.15 -0.99 -6.75
C VAL A 257 -3.56 -2.29 -6.22
N ASP A 258 -2.33 -2.64 -6.62
CA ASP A 258 -1.64 -3.86 -6.14
C ASP A 258 -1.50 -3.86 -4.61
N ARG A 259 -1.84 -4.98 -3.96
CA ARG A 259 -1.76 -5.20 -2.51
C ARG A 259 -0.94 -6.43 -2.11
N SER A 260 -0.07 -6.89 -3.01
CA SER A 260 0.65 -8.17 -2.90
C SER A 260 2.12 -8.09 -3.29
N VAL A 261 2.50 -7.15 -4.16
CA VAL A 261 3.87 -6.99 -4.67
C VAL A 261 4.89 -6.86 -3.54
N THR A 262 6.06 -7.45 -3.78
CA THR A 262 7.15 -7.81 -2.86
C THR A 262 7.00 -9.15 -2.17
N GLY A 263 5.78 -9.71 -2.07
CA GLY A 263 5.50 -10.93 -1.30
C GLY A 263 5.74 -10.75 0.21
N LYS A 264 5.79 -9.51 0.70
CA LYS A 264 6.00 -9.17 2.12
C LYS A 264 4.79 -8.53 2.77
N ILE A 265 3.65 -8.44 2.08
CA ILE A 265 2.43 -7.85 2.64
C ILE A 265 1.80 -8.86 3.59
N ALA A 266 1.77 -8.53 4.88
CA ALA A 266 1.22 -9.39 5.94
C ALA A 266 -0.20 -8.98 6.34
N ARG A 267 -0.50 -7.68 6.25
CA ARG A 267 -1.84 -7.13 6.42
C ARG A 267 -2.11 -6.09 5.36
N GLN A 268 -3.27 -6.20 4.73
CA GLN A 268 -3.80 -5.29 3.73
C GLN A 268 -5.28 -5.02 4.01
N GLN A 269 -5.86 -4.08 3.28
CA GLN A 269 -7.17 -3.51 3.54
C GLN A 269 -8.30 -4.55 3.57
N CYS A 270 -8.36 -5.47 2.61
CA CYS A 270 -9.44 -6.44 2.46
C CYS A 270 -9.38 -7.56 3.50
N GLN A 271 -10.48 -7.87 4.17
CA GLN A 271 -10.57 -8.84 5.26
C GLN A 271 -11.71 -9.84 5.04
N GLY A 272 -11.63 -10.97 5.76
CA GLY A 272 -12.65 -12.03 5.76
C GLY A 272 -12.80 -12.79 4.44
N GLU A 273 -13.74 -13.73 4.41
CA GLU A 273 -13.91 -14.65 3.27
C GLU A 273 -14.46 -13.98 2.02
N ILE A 274 -15.14 -12.84 2.13
CA ILE A 274 -15.64 -12.06 0.98
C ILE A 274 -14.76 -10.85 0.61
N GLN A 275 -13.64 -10.64 1.32
CA GLN A 275 -12.59 -9.67 0.99
C GLN A 275 -13.03 -8.19 0.95
N LEU A 276 -13.64 -7.69 2.03
CA LEU A 276 -14.04 -6.27 2.15
C LEU A 276 -12.97 -5.39 2.82
N PRO A 277 -12.77 -4.13 2.39
CA PRO A 277 -11.69 -3.26 2.88
C PRO A 277 -11.98 -2.69 4.27
N LEU A 278 -11.68 -3.47 5.31
CA LEU A 278 -12.03 -3.20 6.71
C LEU A 278 -10.82 -3.06 7.64
N SER A 279 -9.61 -3.40 7.18
CA SER A 279 -8.41 -3.40 8.05
C SER A 279 -8.04 -1.99 8.54
N ASP A 280 -7.88 -1.85 9.85
CA ASP A 280 -7.47 -0.63 10.55
C ASP A 280 -6.02 -0.18 10.20
N CYS A 281 -5.11 -1.15 10.02
CA CYS A 281 -3.70 -0.89 9.69
C CYS A 281 -3.19 -1.74 8.52
N GLY A 282 -2.07 -1.29 7.95
CA GLY A 282 -1.26 -2.07 7.02
C GLY A 282 0.00 -2.60 7.71
N VAL A 283 0.42 -3.83 7.39
CA VAL A 283 1.62 -4.44 7.96
C VAL A 283 2.44 -5.10 6.86
N VAL A 284 3.73 -4.77 6.82
CA VAL A 284 4.70 -5.36 5.89
C VAL A 284 5.79 -6.09 6.66
N ALA A 285 6.17 -7.28 6.21
CA ALA A 285 7.28 -8.03 6.76
C ALA A 285 8.63 -7.39 6.36
N LEU A 286 9.64 -7.47 7.24
CA LEU A 286 11.00 -7.01 6.91
C LEU A 286 11.69 -7.98 5.93
N ASP A 287 11.40 -9.27 6.06
CA ASP A 287 11.97 -10.35 5.25
C ASP A 287 10.93 -11.43 4.93
N TYR A 288 11.37 -12.52 4.28
CA TYR A 288 10.51 -13.65 3.93
C TYR A 288 10.45 -14.73 5.02
N ARG A 289 11.05 -14.50 6.20
CA ARG A 289 10.86 -15.37 7.38
C ARG A 289 9.52 -15.08 8.04
N GLY A 290 9.01 -13.86 7.87
CA GLY A 290 7.67 -13.48 8.28
C GLY A 290 7.51 -13.45 9.80
N THR A 291 8.47 -12.83 10.49
CA THR A 291 8.42 -12.59 11.94
C THR A 291 8.31 -11.09 12.22
N LYS A 292 9.38 -10.33 11.97
CA LYS A 292 9.37 -8.88 12.21
C LYS A 292 8.79 -8.10 11.03
N GLY A 293 8.22 -6.94 11.31
CA GLY A 293 7.59 -6.09 10.30
C GLY A 293 7.55 -4.60 10.65
N ILE A 294 6.86 -3.84 9.80
CA ILE A 294 6.53 -2.43 10.01
C ILE A 294 5.01 -2.29 9.86
N ALA A 295 4.36 -1.73 10.87
CA ALA A 295 2.94 -1.37 10.83
C ALA A 295 2.79 0.10 10.47
N THR A 296 1.70 0.43 9.78
CA THR A 296 1.31 1.82 9.48
C THR A 296 -0.19 2.00 9.61
N ALA A 297 -0.61 3.15 10.14
CA ALA A 297 -2.01 3.56 10.14
C ALA A 297 -2.15 5.09 9.94
N LEU A 298 -3.38 5.55 9.80
CA LEU A 298 -3.74 6.95 9.56
C LEU A 298 -4.86 7.38 10.52
N GLY A 299 -4.91 8.67 10.83
CA GLY A 299 -6.02 9.29 11.55
C GLY A 299 -6.20 10.76 11.15
N HIS A 300 -7.46 11.21 11.10
CA HIS A 300 -7.86 12.58 10.83
C HIS A 300 -9.28 12.89 11.35
N ALA A 301 -9.49 14.07 11.92
CA ALA A 301 -10.82 14.49 12.38
C ALA A 301 -11.19 15.91 11.90
N PRO A 302 -11.36 16.13 10.58
CA PRO A 302 -11.53 17.49 10.04
C PRO A 302 -12.84 18.17 10.44
N GLN A 303 -13.92 17.40 10.64
CA GLN A 303 -15.22 17.91 11.11
C GLN A 303 -15.13 18.39 12.56
N ALA A 304 -14.51 17.59 13.44
CA ALA A 304 -14.22 18.00 14.80
C ALA A 304 -13.25 19.19 14.84
N GLY A 305 -12.23 19.19 13.97
CA GLY A 305 -11.27 20.28 13.80
C GLY A 305 -11.91 21.60 13.36
N LEU A 306 -12.99 21.54 12.56
CA LEU A 306 -13.77 22.72 12.16
C LEU A 306 -14.37 23.42 13.39
N ALA A 307 -15.05 22.68 14.27
CA ALA A 307 -15.59 23.20 15.53
C ALA A 307 -14.48 23.57 16.53
N ASN A 308 -13.53 22.67 16.78
CA ASN A 308 -12.43 22.90 17.71
C ASN A 308 -11.09 22.35 17.15
N PRO A 309 -10.15 23.24 16.76
CA PRO A 309 -8.89 22.83 16.13
C PRO A 309 -7.98 22.02 17.08
N ALA A 310 -8.08 22.23 18.39
CA ALA A 310 -7.32 21.45 19.37
C ALA A 310 -7.85 20.01 19.47
N ALA A 311 -9.17 19.86 19.62
CA ALA A 311 -9.81 18.55 19.71
C ALA A 311 -9.59 17.75 18.42
N GLY A 312 -9.80 18.36 17.23
CA GLY A 312 -9.53 17.70 15.96
C GLY A 312 -8.09 17.20 15.81
N SER A 313 -7.11 17.93 16.35
CA SER A 313 -5.71 17.49 16.33
C SER A 313 -5.44 16.31 17.26
N VAL A 314 -5.99 16.35 18.47
CA VAL A 314 -5.90 15.24 19.45
C VAL A 314 -6.57 13.99 18.90
N LEU A 315 -7.77 14.13 18.33
CA LEU A 315 -8.51 13.02 17.71
C LEU A 315 -7.76 12.43 16.51
N SER A 316 -7.12 13.26 15.67
CA SER A 316 -6.32 12.76 14.54
C SER A 316 -5.14 11.89 15.01
N VAL A 317 -4.49 12.27 16.12
CA VAL A 317 -3.45 11.42 16.75
C VAL A 317 -4.09 10.16 17.35
N ALA A 318 -5.17 10.30 18.11
CA ALA A 318 -5.85 9.20 18.77
C ALA A 318 -6.29 8.12 17.78
N GLU A 319 -6.96 8.49 16.68
CA GLU A 319 -7.41 7.58 15.62
C GLU A 319 -6.22 6.87 14.94
N SER A 320 -5.12 7.60 14.67
CA SER A 320 -3.92 6.96 14.10
C SER A 320 -3.31 5.90 15.03
N LEU A 321 -3.55 6.02 16.34
CA LEU A 321 -3.07 5.09 17.36
C LEU A 321 -4.08 3.96 17.61
N THR A 322 -5.38 4.23 17.67
CA THR A 322 -6.40 3.17 17.75
C THR A 322 -6.41 2.28 16.51
N ASN A 323 -6.02 2.81 15.35
CA ASN A 323 -5.83 2.02 14.15
C ASN A 323 -4.53 1.16 14.14
N ILE A 324 -3.41 1.66 14.69
CA ILE A 324 -2.14 0.89 14.66
C ILE A 324 -2.04 -0.16 15.78
N VAL A 325 -2.86 -0.05 16.84
CA VAL A 325 -2.79 -0.90 18.04
C VAL A 325 -3.03 -2.39 17.74
N TRP A 326 -3.60 -2.75 16.59
CA TRP A 326 -3.88 -4.14 16.22
C TRP A 326 -2.64 -4.93 15.78
N ALA A 327 -1.54 -4.23 15.49
CA ALA A 327 -0.25 -4.84 15.25
C ALA A 327 0.51 -5.01 16.59
N PRO A 328 1.17 -6.15 16.83
CA PRO A 328 1.98 -6.34 18.04
C PRO A 328 3.30 -5.57 17.89
N LEU A 329 3.34 -4.36 18.44
CA LEU A 329 4.49 -3.47 18.37
C LEU A 329 5.58 -3.91 19.35
N GLU A 330 6.85 -3.85 18.94
CA GLU A 330 7.99 -4.38 19.72
C GLU A 330 7.97 -3.90 21.19
N GLU A 331 7.84 -2.60 21.40
CA GLU A 331 7.87 -1.92 22.71
C GLU A 331 6.56 -1.16 22.99
N GLY A 332 5.43 -1.65 22.46
CA GLY A 332 4.14 -0.99 22.63
C GLY A 332 4.14 0.41 22.01
N LEU A 333 3.62 1.40 22.73
CA LEU A 333 3.53 2.78 22.21
C LEU A 333 4.91 3.41 21.92
N ASP A 334 5.97 2.98 22.60
CA ASP A 334 7.32 3.53 22.43
C ASP A 334 7.97 3.15 21.10
N SER A 335 7.40 2.17 20.39
CA SER A 335 7.81 1.82 19.02
C SER A 335 7.22 2.75 17.95
N VAL A 336 6.28 3.64 18.30
CA VAL A 336 5.54 4.45 17.34
C VAL A 336 6.28 5.76 17.06
N SER A 337 6.31 6.14 15.78
CA SER A 337 6.67 7.49 15.33
C SER A 337 5.58 8.04 14.42
N LEU A 338 5.38 9.36 14.45
CA LEU A 338 4.31 10.02 13.70
C LEU A 338 4.84 10.90 12.56
N SER A 339 4.05 11.01 11.50
CA SER A 339 4.14 12.08 10.51
C SER A 339 2.90 12.97 10.62
N ALA A 340 3.08 14.28 10.78
CA ALA A 340 1.96 15.23 10.84
C ALA A 340 1.93 16.09 9.57
N ASN A 341 0.84 15.98 8.79
CA ASN A 341 0.67 16.72 7.54
C ASN A 341 -0.46 17.75 7.69
N TRP A 342 -0.13 19.04 7.59
CA TRP A 342 -0.99 20.16 7.91
C TRP A 342 -1.55 20.83 6.64
N MET A 343 -2.82 20.59 6.35
CA MET A 343 -3.55 21.25 5.27
C MET A 343 -4.41 22.34 5.89
N TRP A 344 -4.00 23.60 5.75
CA TRP A 344 -4.64 24.71 6.45
C TRP A 344 -4.95 25.88 5.50
N PRO A 345 -6.10 26.57 5.66
CA PRO A 345 -6.44 27.77 4.88
C PRO A 345 -5.86 29.04 5.53
N CYS A 346 -4.53 29.09 5.74
CA CYS A 346 -3.90 30.25 6.36
C CYS A 346 -4.18 31.53 5.57
N ARG A 347 -4.44 32.63 6.28
CA ARG A 347 -4.79 33.95 5.70
C ARG A 347 -6.05 33.97 4.83
N SER A 348 -6.76 32.85 4.70
CA SER A 348 -7.98 32.77 3.89
C SER A 348 -9.17 33.43 4.61
N GLN A 349 -9.16 33.46 5.94
CA GLN A 349 -10.09 34.23 6.75
C GLN A 349 -9.47 34.59 8.10
N LYS A 350 -10.13 35.50 8.82
CA LYS A 350 -9.67 35.94 10.15
C LYS A 350 -9.65 34.76 11.13
N GLY A 351 -8.55 34.62 11.86
CA GLY A 351 -8.36 33.62 12.90
C GLY A 351 -7.89 32.24 12.45
N GLU A 352 -7.63 31.99 11.16
CA GLU A 352 -7.11 30.68 10.72
C GLU A 352 -5.67 30.43 11.15
N ASP A 353 -4.83 31.46 11.22
CA ASP A 353 -3.44 31.29 11.64
C ASP A 353 -3.39 31.03 13.15
N ALA A 354 -4.27 31.68 13.92
CA ALA A 354 -4.49 31.40 15.34
C ALA A 354 -5.04 29.98 15.58
N ARG A 355 -5.96 29.51 14.72
CA ARG A 355 -6.49 28.14 14.78
C ARG A 355 -5.43 27.09 14.47
N LEU A 356 -4.57 27.30 13.47
CA LEU A 356 -3.43 26.43 13.17
C LEU A 356 -2.47 26.34 14.35
N TYR A 357 -2.10 27.47 14.95
CA TYR A 357 -1.21 27.48 16.12
C TYR A 357 -1.81 26.67 17.29
N LYS A 358 -3.10 26.85 17.56
CA LYS A 358 -3.83 26.08 18.60
C LYS A 358 -3.85 24.58 18.29
N ALA A 359 -4.04 24.21 17.02
CA ALA A 359 -4.00 22.83 16.54
C ALA A 359 -2.62 22.18 16.75
N VAL A 360 -1.55 22.82 16.26
CA VAL A 360 -0.16 22.38 16.39
C VAL A 360 0.25 22.25 17.86
N LYS A 361 -0.11 23.24 18.69
CA LYS A 361 0.17 23.19 20.14
C LYS A 361 -0.53 22.01 20.80
N ALA A 362 -1.81 21.78 20.51
CA ALA A 362 -2.56 20.67 21.10
C ALA A 362 -1.99 19.30 20.71
N LEU A 363 -1.61 19.13 19.43
CA LEU A 363 -0.92 17.93 18.96
C LEU A 363 0.41 17.75 19.70
N SER A 364 1.23 18.81 19.78
CA SER A 364 2.52 18.78 20.48
C SER A 364 2.36 18.40 21.95
N ASP A 365 1.45 19.04 22.68
CA ASP A 365 1.21 18.77 24.10
C ASP A 365 0.77 17.31 24.30
N PHE A 366 -0.13 16.81 23.45
CA PHE A 366 -0.63 15.44 23.51
C PHE A 366 0.46 14.41 23.20
N CYS A 367 1.22 14.58 22.11
CA CYS A 367 2.33 13.70 21.75
C CYS A 367 3.42 13.70 22.84
N CYS A 368 3.73 14.86 23.43
CA CYS A 368 4.67 14.94 24.55
C CYS A 368 4.15 14.17 25.78
N ALA A 369 2.87 14.28 26.10
CA ALA A 369 2.25 13.54 27.20
C ALA A 369 2.20 12.03 26.94
N LEU A 370 2.07 11.61 25.68
CA LEU A 370 2.13 10.20 25.27
C LEU A 370 3.56 9.67 25.13
N HIS A 371 4.58 10.52 25.20
CA HIS A 371 5.99 10.20 24.92
C HIS A 371 6.28 9.70 23.50
N ILE A 372 5.58 10.25 22.51
CA ILE A 372 5.75 9.88 21.08
C ILE A 372 6.37 11.05 20.31
N ASN A 373 7.26 10.75 19.37
CA ASN A 373 7.88 11.76 18.51
C ASN A 373 7.08 12.01 17.21
N VAL A 374 7.25 13.21 16.65
CA VAL A 374 6.77 13.57 15.31
C VAL A 374 8.01 13.95 14.48
N PRO A 375 8.82 12.97 14.02
CA PRO A 375 10.12 13.24 13.39
C PRO A 375 10.01 13.82 11.97
N THR A 376 8.84 13.80 11.36
CA THR A 376 8.62 14.28 10.00
C THR A 376 7.21 14.85 9.83
N GLY A 377 7.00 15.60 8.76
CA GLY A 377 5.73 16.23 8.46
C GLY A 377 5.84 17.14 7.24
N LYS A 378 4.71 17.69 6.83
CA LYS A 378 4.62 18.67 5.73
C LYS A 378 3.44 19.61 5.96
N ASP A 379 3.46 20.75 5.29
CA ASP A 379 2.36 21.70 5.32
C ASP A 379 1.91 22.11 3.91
N SER A 380 0.63 22.46 3.80
CA SER A 380 -0.03 23.06 2.65
C SER A 380 -0.98 24.14 3.16
N LEU A 381 -0.51 25.39 3.15
CA LEU A 381 -1.11 26.50 3.89
C LEU A 381 -2.06 27.41 3.07
N SER A 382 -2.42 26.99 1.85
CA SER A 382 -3.25 27.77 0.91
C SER A 382 -4.53 27.02 0.53
N MET A 383 -5.17 26.35 1.51
CA MET A 383 -6.32 25.47 1.28
C MET A 383 -7.65 26.24 1.08
N SER A 384 -7.68 27.15 0.10
CA SER A 384 -8.90 27.83 -0.34
C SER A 384 -8.99 27.94 -1.86
N GLN A 385 -10.22 28.10 -2.34
CA GLN A 385 -10.55 28.33 -3.74
C GLN A 385 -11.36 29.63 -3.85
N GLN A 386 -10.91 30.54 -4.72
CA GLN A 386 -11.66 31.75 -5.06
C GLN A 386 -12.17 31.65 -6.50
N TYR A 387 -13.45 31.95 -6.70
CA TYR A 387 -14.09 31.90 -8.01
C TYR A 387 -14.28 33.30 -8.61
N PRO A 388 -14.33 33.44 -9.96
CA PRO A 388 -14.49 34.74 -10.63
C PRO A 388 -15.76 35.52 -10.26
N ASN A 389 -16.79 34.82 -9.80
CA ASN A 389 -18.05 35.42 -9.32
C ASN A 389 -17.95 36.00 -7.90
N GLY A 390 -16.79 35.87 -7.24
CA GLY A 390 -16.54 36.32 -5.89
C GLY A 390 -16.80 35.27 -4.80
N ASP A 391 -17.31 34.08 -5.15
CA ASP A 391 -17.46 32.99 -4.20
C ASP A 391 -16.10 32.54 -3.68
N LYS A 392 -16.02 32.29 -2.37
CA LYS A 392 -14.85 31.75 -1.69
C LYS A 392 -15.23 30.47 -0.96
N ILE A 393 -14.51 29.40 -1.27
CA ILE A 393 -14.62 28.11 -0.59
C ILE A 393 -13.36 27.89 0.24
N ILE A 394 -13.55 27.55 1.50
CA ILE A 394 -12.48 27.36 2.48
C ILE A 394 -12.47 25.89 2.88
N ALA A 395 -11.34 25.21 2.73
CA ALA A 395 -11.24 23.86 3.27
C ALA A 395 -11.16 23.93 4.80
N PRO A 396 -11.81 23.02 5.54
CA PRO A 396 -11.53 22.86 6.96
C PRO A 396 -10.03 22.70 7.20
N GLY A 397 -9.51 23.33 8.26
CA GLY A 397 -8.15 23.12 8.71
C GLY A 397 -7.96 21.69 9.20
N THR A 398 -7.02 20.97 8.60
CA THR A 398 -6.92 19.51 8.73
C THR A 398 -5.48 19.10 8.96
N VAL A 399 -5.25 18.33 10.01
CA VAL A 399 -4.04 17.54 10.17
C VAL A 399 -4.35 16.09 9.84
N ILE A 400 -3.52 15.47 9.02
CA ILE A 400 -3.53 14.02 8.79
C ILE A 400 -2.30 13.45 9.46
N VAL A 401 -2.52 12.57 10.44
CA VAL A 401 -1.46 11.91 11.20
C VAL A 401 -1.26 10.51 10.66
N SER A 402 -0.04 10.19 10.24
CA SER A 402 0.36 8.82 9.90
C SER A 402 1.22 8.26 11.02
N SER A 403 0.85 7.09 11.56
CA SER A 403 1.64 6.36 12.54
C SER A 403 2.45 5.26 11.86
N GLY A 404 3.65 4.99 12.35
CA GLY A 404 4.48 3.88 11.92
C GLY A 404 5.27 3.27 13.08
N GLY A 405 5.39 1.95 13.13
CA GLY A 405 6.11 1.27 14.23
C GLY A 405 6.64 -0.12 13.88
N GLU A 406 7.70 -0.54 14.58
CA GLU A 406 8.27 -1.89 14.47
C GLU A 406 7.31 -2.93 15.04
N VAL A 407 7.07 -4.00 14.29
CA VAL A 407 6.22 -5.13 14.67
C VAL A 407 7.09 -6.31 15.09
N SER A 408 6.82 -6.86 16.27
CA SER A 408 7.57 -8.00 16.82
C SER A 408 7.21 -9.33 16.15
N ASP A 409 5.93 -9.52 15.84
CA ASP A 409 5.41 -10.73 15.23
C ASP A 409 4.20 -10.46 14.32
N ILE A 410 4.43 -10.37 13.01
CA ILE A 410 3.38 -10.08 12.02
C ILE A 410 2.25 -11.13 12.01
N LYS A 411 2.47 -12.33 12.54
CA LYS A 411 1.45 -13.41 12.54
C LYS A 411 0.37 -13.20 13.60
N LYS A 412 0.62 -12.33 14.59
CA LYS A 412 -0.33 -12.00 15.67
C LYS A 412 -1.11 -10.72 15.40
N VAL A 413 -1.02 -10.14 14.21
CA VAL A 413 -1.84 -8.98 13.84
C VAL A 413 -3.31 -9.35 13.93
N VAL A 414 -4.08 -8.58 14.70
CA VAL A 414 -5.52 -8.82 14.93
C VAL A 414 -6.34 -8.38 13.72
N SER A 415 -7.45 -9.07 13.48
CA SER A 415 -8.41 -8.78 12.40
C SER A 415 -9.65 -8.07 12.96
N PRO A 416 -10.28 -7.14 12.22
CA PRO A 416 -11.56 -6.56 12.62
C PRO A 416 -12.73 -7.54 12.48
N VAL A 417 -12.58 -8.56 11.64
CA VAL A 417 -13.67 -9.52 11.37
C VAL A 417 -13.90 -10.44 12.57
N ILE A 418 -15.13 -10.42 13.11
CA ILE A 418 -15.54 -11.25 14.24
C ILE A 418 -15.49 -12.73 13.90
N VAL A 419 -15.11 -13.56 14.89
CA VAL A 419 -15.23 -15.02 14.81
C VAL A 419 -16.60 -15.44 15.36
N ASN A 420 -17.37 -16.19 14.58
CA ASN A 420 -18.69 -16.68 14.99
C ASN A 420 -18.57 -17.86 15.99
N ASP A 421 -18.10 -17.60 17.20
CA ASP A 421 -18.01 -18.56 18.30
C ASP A 421 -18.75 -18.05 19.54
N LYS A 422 -19.82 -18.76 19.93
CA LYS A 422 -20.65 -18.43 21.09
C LYS A 422 -19.90 -18.44 22.44
N ASN A 423 -18.72 -19.05 22.51
CA ASN A 423 -17.88 -19.10 23.72
C ASN A 423 -16.89 -17.92 23.75
N THR A 424 -17.28 -16.79 23.19
CA THR A 424 -16.51 -15.56 23.19
C THR A 424 -17.41 -14.41 23.62
N THR A 425 -16.79 -13.34 24.12
CA THR A 425 -17.46 -12.14 24.60
C THR A 425 -16.82 -10.89 23.98
N LEU A 426 -17.66 -9.94 23.60
CA LEU A 426 -17.27 -8.63 23.07
C LEU A 426 -17.15 -7.62 24.21
N TYR A 427 -16.08 -6.83 24.18
CA TYR A 427 -15.81 -5.78 25.15
C TYR A 427 -15.62 -4.44 24.44
N HIS A 428 -16.24 -3.39 24.97
CA HIS A 428 -15.90 -2.00 24.66
C HIS A 428 -14.80 -1.53 25.61
N ILE A 429 -13.78 -0.87 25.07
CA ILE A 429 -12.69 -0.25 25.83
C ILE A 429 -12.66 1.24 25.50
N ASP A 430 -12.81 2.08 26.52
CA ASP A 430 -12.72 3.54 26.36
C ASP A 430 -11.26 3.97 26.26
N PHE A 431 -10.95 4.83 25.29
CA PHE A 431 -9.65 5.50 25.14
C PHE A 431 -9.77 7.02 25.38
N SER A 432 -10.98 7.57 25.42
CA SER A 432 -11.23 9.01 25.47
C SER A 432 -11.19 9.58 26.89
N PHE A 433 -11.65 8.81 27.87
CA PHE A 433 -11.95 9.29 29.22
C PHE A 433 -12.90 10.51 29.20
N ASP A 434 -13.78 10.56 28.19
CA ASP A 434 -14.72 11.63 27.92
C ASP A 434 -16.15 11.11 27.86
N GLU A 435 -17.12 11.99 28.13
CA GLU A 435 -18.52 11.68 27.87
C GLU A 435 -18.73 11.57 26.36
N GLN A 436 -19.66 10.72 25.92
CA GLN A 436 -20.04 10.64 24.52
C GLN A 436 -20.44 12.02 24.01
N GLN A 437 -20.05 12.39 22.79
CA GLN A 437 -20.48 13.63 22.13
C GLN A 437 -20.76 13.41 20.63
N LEU A 438 -21.65 14.23 20.04
CA LEU A 438 -22.05 14.08 18.64
C LEU A 438 -21.49 15.17 17.73
N GLY A 439 -20.95 16.26 18.29
CA GLY A 439 -20.30 17.30 17.51
C GLY A 439 -19.10 16.76 16.74
N GLY A 440 -18.96 17.21 15.49
CA GLY A 440 -17.91 16.77 14.58
C GLY A 440 -18.05 15.36 14.03
N SER A 441 -19.15 14.64 14.33
CA SER A 441 -19.35 13.26 13.86
C SER A 441 -19.87 13.16 12.42
N ALA A 442 -19.71 11.99 11.81
CA ALA A 442 -20.39 11.60 10.58
C ALA A 442 -21.92 11.70 10.72
N PHE A 443 -22.47 11.37 11.88
CA PHE A 443 -23.90 11.54 12.16
C PHE A 443 -24.34 13.01 12.10
N ALA A 444 -23.60 13.92 12.74
CA ALA A 444 -23.88 15.36 12.62
C ALA A 444 -23.78 15.83 11.17
N GLN A 445 -22.78 15.35 10.42
CA GLN A 445 -22.59 15.69 9.01
C GLN A 445 -23.77 15.27 8.13
N THR A 446 -24.34 14.07 8.32
CA THR A 446 -25.52 13.63 7.54
C THR A 446 -26.76 14.47 7.81
N LYS A 447 -26.84 15.11 8.99
CA LYS A 447 -27.87 16.09 9.33
C LYS A 447 -27.53 17.52 8.92
N GLY A 448 -26.44 17.72 8.17
CA GLY A 448 -25.99 19.04 7.71
C GLY A 448 -25.54 19.94 8.86
N LYS A 449 -25.00 19.35 9.93
CA LYS A 449 -24.53 20.03 11.13
C LYS A 449 -23.06 19.71 11.40
N VAL A 450 -22.45 20.54 12.25
CA VAL A 450 -21.12 20.30 12.83
C VAL A 450 -21.27 20.05 14.33
N GLY A 451 -21.85 20.99 15.07
CA GLY A 451 -22.01 20.91 16.54
C GLY A 451 -20.75 21.33 17.30
N ASP A 452 -20.93 22.00 18.43
CA ASP A 452 -19.82 22.50 19.28
C ASP A 452 -19.33 21.46 20.30
N ASP A 453 -20.14 20.46 20.61
CA ASP A 453 -19.85 19.36 21.53
C ASP A 453 -18.97 18.31 20.85
N VAL A 454 -17.70 18.62 20.60
CA VAL A 454 -16.76 17.64 20.02
C VAL A 454 -16.05 16.82 21.09
N PRO A 455 -15.86 15.50 20.91
CA PRO A 455 -15.12 14.68 21.86
C PRO A 455 -13.62 14.99 21.82
N THR A 456 -12.88 14.57 22.85
CA THR A 456 -11.42 14.60 22.86
C THR A 456 -10.85 13.51 23.77
N VAL A 457 -9.52 13.41 23.86
CA VAL A 457 -8.86 12.58 24.88
C VAL A 457 -8.60 13.46 26.10
N LYS A 458 -9.39 13.27 27.16
CA LYS A 458 -9.28 14.07 28.40
C LYS A 458 -8.10 13.67 29.28
N ASN A 459 -7.62 12.43 29.16
CA ASN A 459 -6.51 11.91 29.95
C ASN A 459 -5.48 11.16 29.05
N PRO A 460 -4.38 11.81 28.67
CA PRO A 460 -3.34 11.19 27.84
C PRO A 460 -2.63 10.01 28.50
N GLU A 461 -2.44 10.03 29.82
CA GLU A 461 -1.82 8.92 30.55
C GLU A 461 -2.71 7.68 30.52
N TYR A 462 -4.03 7.87 30.74
CA TYR A 462 -5.02 6.83 30.57
C TYR A 462 -5.02 6.24 29.15
N PHE A 463 -4.99 7.08 28.11
CA PHE A 463 -4.88 6.63 26.71
C PHE A 463 -3.65 5.74 26.50
N ARG A 464 -2.48 6.18 26.97
CA ARG A 464 -1.22 5.43 26.86
C ARG A 464 -1.31 4.08 27.60
N ASN A 465 -1.91 4.06 28.78
CA ASN A 465 -2.10 2.82 29.54
C ASN A 465 -3.06 1.86 28.82
N ALA A 466 -4.15 2.37 28.23
CA ALA A 466 -5.11 1.56 27.48
C ALA A 466 -4.46 0.94 26.23
N PHE A 467 -3.67 1.74 25.51
CA PHE A 467 -2.89 1.28 24.36
C PHE A 467 -1.93 0.14 24.75
N ASN A 468 -1.14 0.34 25.81
CA ASN A 468 -0.15 -0.65 26.22
C ASN A 468 -0.77 -1.91 26.83
N ALA A 469 -1.90 -1.79 27.54
CA ALA A 469 -2.66 -2.95 28.03
C ALA A 469 -3.18 -3.80 26.86
N LEU A 470 -3.77 -3.17 25.84
CA LEU A 470 -4.23 -3.86 24.64
C LEU A 470 -3.07 -4.50 23.86
N GLN A 471 -1.92 -3.82 23.75
CA GLN A 471 -0.71 -4.38 23.16
C GLN A 471 -0.25 -5.65 23.87
N GLU A 472 -0.27 -5.66 25.21
CA GLU A 472 0.10 -6.83 25.99
C GLU A 472 -0.87 -7.99 25.75
N MET A 473 -2.18 -7.72 25.72
CA MET A 473 -3.21 -8.73 25.40
C MET A 473 -2.99 -9.35 24.00
N ILE A 474 -2.67 -8.53 23.01
CA ILE A 474 -2.39 -8.99 21.64
C ILE A 474 -1.14 -9.86 21.61
N LYS A 475 -0.07 -9.47 22.30
CA LYS A 475 1.17 -10.27 22.40
C LYS A 475 0.94 -11.61 23.09
N GLN A 476 0.06 -11.65 24.11
CA GLN A 476 -0.36 -12.87 24.79
C GLN A 476 -1.36 -13.71 23.99
N GLY A 477 -1.94 -13.17 22.92
CA GLY A 477 -2.92 -13.88 22.07
C GLY A 477 -4.34 -13.93 22.65
N LEU A 478 -4.68 -13.02 23.56
CA LEU A 478 -6.00 -12.96 24.22
C LEU A 478 -7.08 -12.32 23.34
N VAL A 479 -6.68 -11.52 22.35
CA VAL A 479 -7.59 -10.82 21.43
C VAL A 479 -7.79 -11.64 20.16
N ILE A 480 -9.03 -12.07 19.91
CA ILE A 480 -9.41 -12.87 18.74
C ILE A 480 -9.66 -11.97 17.52
N ALA A 481 -10.41 -10.90 17.74
CA ALA A 481 -10.77 -9.89 16.76
C ALA A 481 -10.93 -8.54 17.47
N GLY A 482 -10.82 -7.45 16.73
CA GLY A 482 -11.12 -6.13 17.28
C GLY A 482 -11.00 -5.03 16.25
N HIS A 483 -11.74 -3.96 16.48
CA HIS A 483 -11.89 -2.83 15.55
C HIS A 483 -12.09 -1.53 16.34
N ASP A 484 -11.62 -0.41 15.78
CA ASP A 484 -11.71 0.88 16.45
C ASP A 484 -13.06 1.58 16.28
N ILE A 485 -13.35 2.53 17.17
CA ILE A 485 -14.51 3.42 17.08
C ILE A 485 -14.04 4.73 16.48
N SER A 486 -14.41 4.92 15.22
CA SER A 486 -14.04 6.09 14.41
C SER A 486 -15.28 6.66 13.71
N ALA A 487 -15.21 6.95 12.40
CA ALA A 487 -16.30 7.59 11.67
C ALA A 487 -17.58 6.72 11.68
N GLY A 488 -18.68 7.27 12.17
CA GLY A 488 -19.97 6.61 12.32
C GLY A 488 -20.21 5.93 13.68
N GLY A 489 -19.20 5.91 14.56
CA GLY A 489 -19.35 5.47 15.95
C GLY A 489 -19.49 3.96 16.14
N LEU A 490 -19.88 3.56 17.36
CA LEU A 490 -19.96 2.18 17.82
C LEU A 490 -20.80 1.28 16.90
N ILE A 491 -21.93 1.77 16.37
CA ILE A 491 -22.78 0.95 15.51
C ILE A 491 -22.09 0.58 14.19
N THR A 492 -21.33 1.51 13.60
CA THR A 492 -20.54 1.24 12.40
C THR A 492 -19.46 0.22 12.69
N THR A 493 -18.71 0.38 13.79
CA THR A 493 -17.69 -0.59 14.22
C THR A 493 -18.27 -2.00 14.32
N LEU A 494 -19.39 -2.17 15.04
CA LEU A 494 -20.04 -3.47 15.20
C LEU A 494 -20.53 -4.06 13.87
N LEU A 495 -21.09 -3.24 12.98
CA LEU A 495 -21.53 -3.67 11.65
C LEU A 495 -20.34 -4.11 10.79
N GLU A 496 -19.28 -3.31 10.73
CA GLU A 496 -18.06 -3.57 9.95
C GLU A 496 -17.36 -4.85 10.40
N MET A 497 -17.31 -5.12 11.71
CA MET A 497 -16.81 -6.39 12.26
C MET A 497 -17.56 -7.63 11.71
N THR A 498 -18.80 -7.48 11.23
CA THR A 498 -19.62 -8.59 10.68
C THR A 498 -19.73 -8.61 9.16
N PHE A 499 -19.35 -7.54 8.45
CA PHE A 499 -19.65 -7.40 7.02
C PHE A 499 -18.97 -8.44 6.17
N ALA A 500 -17.74 -8.82 6.52
CA ALA A 500 -16.93 -9.76 5.75
C ALA A 500 -17.25 -11.25 6.00
N ASN A 501 -18.23 -11.56 6.86
CA ASN A 501 -18.74 -12.91 7.08
C ASN A 501 -20.01 -13.15 6.24
N GLN A 502 -20.20 -14.38 5.77
CA GLN A 502 -21.47 -14.79 5.15
C GLN A 502 -22.58 -15.03 6.17
N ASN A 503 -22.22 -15.50 7.37
CA ASN A 503 -23.16 -15.93 8.41
C ASN A 503 -22.85 -15.25 9.75
N GLY A 504 -23.78 -15.39 10.72
CA GLY A 504 -23.63 -14.90 12.08
C GLY A 504 -24.00 -13.42 12.27
N GLY A 505 -24.17 -13.03 13.52
CA GLY A 505 -24.52 -11.68 13.96
C GLY A 505 -24.08 -11.46 15.40
N MET A 506 -24.72 -10.53 16.10
CA MET A 506 -24.34 -10.15 17.46
C MET A 506 -25.56 -9.86 18.32
N ASP A 507 -25.53 -10.31 19.58
CA ASP A 507 -26.41 -9.82 20.63
C ASP A 507 -25.60 -8.81 21.47
N ILE A 508 -26.04 -7.55 21.47
CA ILE A 508 -25.37 -6.42 22.10
C ILE A 508 -26.22 -5.88 23.26
N ASP A 509 -25.60 -5.71 24.41
CA ASP A 509 -26.18 -5.13 25.63
C ASP A 509 -25.38 -3.88 26.03
N LEU A 510 -26.03 -2.72 25.96
CA LEU A 510 -25.45 -1.42 26.27
C LEU A 510 -25.80 -0.94 27.69
N SER A 511 -26.31 -1.80 28.56
CA SER A 511 -26.69 -1.45 29.93
C SER A 511 -25.52 -0.93 30.78
N ALA A 512 -24.28 -1.27 30.39
CA ALA A 512 -23.06 -0.76 31.04
C ALA A 512 -22.71 0.70 30.66
N PHE A 513 -23.32 1.25 29.60
CA PHE A 513 -23.13 2.65 29.23
C PHE A 513 -24.01 3.57 30.09
N ASN A 514 -23.44 4.72 30.46
CA ASN A 514 -24.15 5.75 31.20
C ASN A 514 -25.09 6.56 30.28
N GLY A 515 -26.23 7.00 30.82
CA GLY A 515 -27.23 7.79 30.10
C GLY A 515 -28.21 6.94 29.29
N ASP A 516 -29.31 7.55 28.85
CA ASP A 516 -30.41 6.86 28.17
C ASP A 516 -30.48 7.17 26.66
N ASP A 517 -29.65 8.09 26.17
CA ASP A 517 -29.64 8.54 24.77
C ASP A 517 -28.95 7.51 23.88
N ILE A 518 -29.75 6.64 23.27
CA ILE A 518 -29.26 5.55 22.42
C ILE A 518 -28.55 6.06 21.15
N VAL A 519 -28.99 7.19 20.60
CA VAL A 519 -28.36 7.78 19.40
C VAL A 519 -26.96 8.23 19.77
N LYS A 520 -26.80 8.90 20.92
CA LYS A 520 -25.50 9.35 21.41
C LYS A 520 -24.55 8.19 21.69
N ILE A 521 -25.03 7.10 22.29
CA ILE A 521 -24.21 5.90 22.55
C ILE A 521 -23.74 5.24 21.25
N LEU A 522 -24.62 5.15 20.24
CA LEU A 522 -24.32 4.44 18.99
C LEU A 522 -23.45 5.25 18.02
N PHE A 523 -23.61 6.57 17.95
CA PHE A 523 -23.01 7.42 16.91
C PHE A 523 -21.90 8.36 17.40
N ALA A 524 -21.62 8.42 18.71
CA ALA A 524 -20.49 9.20 19.19
C ALA A 524 -19.17 8.60 18.68
N GLU A 525 -18.27 9.49 18.25
CA GLU A 525 -16.95 9.14 17.69
C GLU A 525 -15.84 9.43 18.71
N ASN A 526 -16.13 9.15 19.98
CA ASN A 526 -15.14 9.18 21.04
C ASN A 526 -14.11 8.08 20.79
N PRO A 527 -12.79 8.35 20.96
CA PRO A 527 -11.77 7.31 20.84
C PRO A 527 -12.06 6.11 21.75
N GLY A 528 -12.14 4.93 21.14
CA GLY A 528 -12.41 3.67 21.81
C GLY A 528 -12.22 2.50 20.85
N VAL A 529 -12.30 1.28 21.37
CA VAL A 529 -12.22 0.07 20.55
C VAL A 529 -13.21 -0.99 21.04
N VAL A 530 -13.58 -1.90 20.14
CA VAL A 530 -14.31 -3.14 20.47
C VAL A 530 -13.38 -4.33 20.25
N ILE A 531 -13.27 -5.22 21.23
CA ILE A 531 -12.48 -6.45 21.13
C ILE A 531 -13.32 -7.69 21.40
N GLN A 532 -12.91 -8.81 20.83
CA GLN A 532 -13.46 -10.14 21.06
C GLN A 532 -12.45 -11.01 21.81
N ILE A 533 -12.89 -11.64 22.91
CA ILE A 533 -12.06 -12.45 23.80
C ILE A 533 -12.72 -13.82 23.99
N ALA A 534 -11.94 -14.90 24.09
CA ALA A 534 -12.45 -16.21 24.47
C ALA A 534 -12.98 -16.18 25.91
N ASP A 535 -14.11 -16.84 26.18
CA ASP A 535 -14.67 -16.89 27.53
C ASP A 535 -13.69 -17.52 28.55
N THR A 536 -12.77 -18.36 28.09
CA THR A 536 -11.69 -18.96 28.90
C THR A 536 -10.60 -17.98 29.31
N ASP A 537 -10.45 -16.86 28.60
CA ASP A 537 -9.36 -15.89 28.76
C ASP A 537 -9.84 -14.57 29.40
N ILE A 538 -11.14 -14.45 29.71
CA ILE A 538 -11.74 -13.25 30.32
C ILE A 538 -11.03 -12.85 31.62
N GLU A 539 -10.77 -13.79 32.52
CA GLU A 539 -10.12 -13.47 33.81
C GLU A 539 -8.73 -12.85 33.59
N ALA A 540 -7.95 -13.39 32.64
CA ALA A 540 -6.63 -12.86 32.31
C ALA A 540 -6.73 -11.45 31.69
N ALA A 541 -7.67 -11.24 30.78
CA ALA A 541 -7.91 -9.94 30.15
C ALA A 541 -8.37 -8.88 31.15
N GLU A 542 -9.36 -9.19 31.99
CA GLU A 542 -9.88 -8.26 32.99
C GLU A 542 -8.83 -7.90 34.04
N ASN A 543 -7.96 -8.84 34.42
CA ASN A 543 -6.83 -8.53 35.31
C ASN A 543 -5.89 -7.49 34.68
N LEU A 544 -5.55 -7.62 33.39
CA LEU A 544 -4.70 -6.64 32.69
C LEU A 544 -5.36 -5.26 32.64
N PHE A 545 -6.67 -5.18 32.36
CA PHE A 545 -7.38 -3.91 32.39
C PHE A 545 -7.41 -3.28 33.78
N ASN A 546 -7.70 -4.07 34.81
CA ASN A 546 -7.78 -3.59 36.19
C ASN A 546 -6.42 -3.12 36.72
N GLU A 547 -5.33 -3.84 36.40
CA GLU A 547 -3.96 -3.45 36.74
C GLU A 547 -3.54 -2.14 36.05
N ALA A 548 -3.97 -1.94 34.80
CA ALA A 548 -3.71 -0.72 34.03
C ALA A 548 -4.69 0.43 34.35
N GLY A 549 -5.74 0.18 35.15
CA GLY A 549 -6.75 1.18 35.51
C GLY A 549 -7.66 1.58 34.34
N ILE A 550 -7.95 0.66 33.43
CA ILE A 550 -8.70 0.90 32.20
C ILE A 550 -10.18 0.59 32.39
N SER A 551 -11.04 1.47 31.88
CA SER A 551 -12.48 1.27 31.87
C SER A 551 -12.88 0.40 30.68
N TYR A 552 -13.60 -0.68 30.97
CA TYR A 552 -14.10 -1.62 29.98
C TYR A 552 -15.53 -2.04 30.31
N ALA A 553 -16.27 -2.47 29.30
CA ALA A 553 -17.62 -3.00 29.45
C ALA A 553 -17.79 -4.27 28.60
N PRO A 554 -18.27 -5.39 29.16
CA PRO A 554 -18.75 -6.50 28.34
C PRO A 554 -20.04 -6.04 27.65
N ILE A 555 -20.04 -6.00 26.32
CA ILE A 555 -21.14 -5.42 25.53
C ILE A 555 -21.89 -6.44 24.70
N GLY A 556 -21.45 -7.69 24.59
CA GLY A 556 -22.21 -8.66 23.80
C GLY A 556 -21.51 -9.96 23.46
N LYS A 557 -22.15 -10.76 22.62
CA LYS A 557 -21.65 -12.07 22.14
C LYS A 557 -22.05 -12.31 20.67
N PRO A 558 -21.33 -13.20 19.95
CA PRO A 558 -21.78 -13.67 18.65
C PRO A 558 -23.14 -14.37 18.73
N ALA A 559 -23.97 -14.15 17.71
CA ALA A 559 -25.29 -14.74 17.56
C ALA A 559 -25.44 -15.47 16.21
N ASP A 560 -26.36 -16.43 16.11
CA ASP A 560 -26.58 -17.20 14.87
C ASP A 560 -27.35 -16.38 13.82
N ALA A 561 -28.29 -15.53 14.25
CA ALA A 561 -29.11 -14.72 13.36
C ALA A 561 -28.25 -13.66 12.64
N ARG A 562 -28.53 -13.40 11.35
CA ARG A 562 -27.80 -12.39 10.54
C ARG A 562 -28.24 -10.96 10.86
N CYS A 563 -28.25 -10.61 12.15
CA CYS A 563 -28.58 -9.28 12.63
C CYS A 563 -27.72 -8.88 13.83
N ILE A 564 -27.66 -7.58 14.10
CA ILE A 564 -27.16 -7.05 15.38
C ILE A 564 -28.38 -6.66 16.20
N MET A 565 -28.60 -7.37 17.30
CA MET A 565 -29.67 -7.09 18.25
C MET A 565 -29.10 -6.21 19.37
N VAL A 566 -29.45 -4.93 19.38
CA VAL A 566 -29.02 -3.97 20.41
C VAL A 566 -30.09 -3.83 21.47
N LYS A 567 -29.69 -3.98 22.74
CA LYS A 567 -30.56 -3.82 23.90
C LYS A 567 -29.97 -2.82 24.88
N LYS A 568 -30.85 -2.06 25.51
CA LYS A 568 -30.53 -1.23 26.67
C LYS A 568 -31.80 -1.02 27.48
N ASP A 569 -31.83 -1.54 28.70
CA ASP A 569 -33.02 -1.46 29.54
C ASP A 569 -34.28 -1.99 28.80
N ASP A 570 -35.30 -1.15 28.54
CA ASP A 570 -36.49 -1.52 27.77
C ASP A 570 -36.34 -1.34 26.24
N PHE A 571 -35.28 -0.67 25.79
CA PHE A 571 -34.99 -0.48 24.36
C PHE A 571 -34.43 -1.77 23.75
N CYS A 572 -34.96 -2.14 22.58
CA CYS A 572 -34.49 -3.29 21.81
C CYS A 572 -34.68 -3.01 20.31
N HIS A 573 -33.58 -3.00 19.56
CA HIS A 573 -33.61 -2.75 18.11
C HIS A 573 -32.75 -3.74 17.35
N CYS A 574 -33.21 -4.12 16.16
CA CYS A 574 -32.56 -5.11 15.32
C CYS A 574 -32.08 -4.46 14.02
N PHE A 575 -30.77 -4.52 13.77
CA PHE A 575 -30.16 -4.08 12.51
C PHE A 575 -29.89 -5.30 11.61
N ASP A 576 -30.49 -5.34 10.42
CA ASP A 576 -30.20 -6.37 9.43
C ASP A 576 -28.82 -6.13 8.80
N ILE A 577 -27.89 -7.07 9.02
CA ILE A 577 -26.51 -6.85 8.60
C ILE A 577 -26.37 -6.85 7.07
N ASN A 578 -27.15 -7.68 6.37
CA ASN A 578 -27.06 -7.76 4.92
C ASN A 578 -27.58 -6.48 4.26
N GLU A 579 -28.69 -5.93 4.77
CA GLU A 579 -29.22 -4.65 4.32
C GLU A 579 -28.22 -3.52 4.57
N MET A 580 -27.66 -3.44 5.78
CA MET A 580 -26.70 -2.38 6.12
C MET A 580 -25.40 -2.50 5.32
N ARG A 581 -24.92 -3.72 5.07
CA ARG A 581 -23.76 -3.95 4.20
C ARG A 581 -24.02 -3.51 2.77
N ASP A 582 -25.21 -3.76 2.23
CA ASP A 582 -25.57 -3.33 0.88
C ASP A 582 -25.61 -1.80 0.77
N VAL A 583 -26.14 -1.11 1.78
CA VAL A 583 -26.12 0.36 1.86
C VAL A 583 -24.69 0.89 1.96
N TRP A 584 -23.86 0.31 2.84
CA TRP A 584 -22.45 0.67 2.99
C TRP A 584 -21.65 0.45 1.70
N TYR A 585 -21.97 -0.57 0.92
CA TYR A 585 -21.29 -0.87 -0.34
C TYR A 585 -21.71 0.03 -1.51
N GLU A 586 -22.93 0.59 -1.49
CA GLU A 586 -23.52 1.30 -2.63
C GLU A 586 -22.67 2.46 -3.13
N THR A 587 -22.08 3.27 -2.24
CA THR A 587 -21.20 4.38 -2.65
C THR A 587 -19.98 3.88 -3.44
N SER A 588 -19.39 2.75 -3.02
CA SER A 588 -18.29 2.10 -3.75
C SER A 588 -18.73 1.66 -5.14
N HIS A 589 -19.91 1.03 -5.23
CA HIS A 589 -20.50 0.60 -6.49
C HIS A 589 -20.70 1.78 -7.46
N LEU A 590 -21.31 2.88 -7.00
CA LEU A 590 -21.58 4.06 -7.82
C LEU A 590 -20.30 4.74 -8.32
N LEU A 591 -19.23 4.75 -7.51
CA LEU A 591 -17.93 5.30 -7.90
C LEU A 591 -17.19 4.36 -8.85
N ASP A 592 -17.26 3.04 -8.64
CA ASP A 592 -16.62 2.06 -9.51
C ASP A 592 -17.26 2.02 -10.91
N ARG A 593 -18.54 2.37 -11.06
CA ARG A 593 -19.19 2.56 -12.38
C ARG A 593 -18.52 3.62 -13.26
N ARG A 594 -17.70 4.51 -12.68
CA ARG A 594 -16.92 5.51 -13.41
C ARG A 594 -15.52 5.02 -13.80
N GLN A 595 -15.10 3.86 -13.31
CA GLN A 595 -13.73 3.33 -13.43
C GLN A 595 -13.69 1.97 -14.13
N SER A 596 -14.74 1.17 -13.94
CA SER A 596 -14.95 -0.13 -14.57
C SER A 596 -15.87 0.01 -15.78
N PHE A 597 -15.55 -0.70 -16.85
CA PHE A 597 -16.34 -0.73 -18.09
C PHE A 597 -17.22 -1.99 -18.16
N ASN A 598 -18.04 -2.09 -19.20
CA ASN A 598 -18.82 -3.29 -19.56
C ASN A 598 -19.77 -3.82 -18.47
N GLY A 599 -20.24 -2.95 -17.57
CA GLY A 599 -21.16 -3.34 -16.49
C GLY A 599 -20.50 -4.12 -15.34
N CYS A 600 -19.17 -4.23 -15.32
CA CYS A 600 -18.46 -4.99 -14.28
C CYS A 600 -18.69 -4.45 -12.86
N ALA A 601 -18.89 -3.14 -12.68
CA ALA A 601 -19.22 -2.57 -11.37
C ALA A 601 -20.59 -3.05 -10.83
N ASP A 602 -21.58 -3.22 -11.71
CA ASP A 602 -22.91 -3.75 -11.38
C ASP A 602 -22.82 -5.24 -11.05
N GLU A 603 -22.05 -5.99 -11.84
CA GLU A 603 -21.80 -7.41 -11.61
C GLU A 603 -21.07 -7.62 -10.27
N ARG A 604 -20.08 -6.80 -9.95
CA ARG A 604 -19.34 -6.87 -8.68
C ARG A 604 -20.23 -6.65 -7.48
N ALA A 605 -21.01 -5.57 -7.47
CA ALA A 605 -21.90 -5.22 -6.38
C ALA A 605 -22.93 -6.34 -6.11
N LYS A 606 -23.35 -7.05 -7.16
CA LYS A 606 -24.24 -8.21 -7.03
C LYS A 606 -23.52 -9.46 -6.52
N ASN A 607 -22.31 -9.74 -7.01
CA ASN A 607 -21.68 -11.05 -6.87
C ASN A 607 -20.70 -11.18 -5.69
N TYR A 608 -20.05 -10.11 -5.22
CA TYR A 608 -18.93 -10.22 -4.26
C TYR A 608 -19.30 -11.03 -2.99
N LYS A 609 -20.54 -10.85 -2.50
CA LYS A 609 -21.08 -11.53 -1.32
C LYS A 609 -21.46 -13.00 -1.56
N GLU A 610 -21.67 -13.38 -2.82
CA GLU A 610 -22.03 -14.75 -3.26
C GLU A 610 -20.81 -15.56 -3.71
N GLN A 611 -19.61 -14.96 -3.69
CA GLN A 611 -18.36 -15.56 -4.14
C GLN A 611 -17.31 -15.57 -3.01
N PRO A 612 -17.62 -16.16 -1.84
CA PRO A 612 -16.67 -16.24 -0.75
C PRO A 612 -15.44 -17.06 -1.16
N LEU A 613 -14.33 -16.85 -0.48
CA LEU A 613 -13.15 -17.69 -0.64
C LEU A 613 -13.45 -19.12 -0.18
N GLU A 614 -13.08 -20.09 -1.02
CA GLU A 614 -13.22 -21.52 -0.71
C GLU A 614 -11.83 -22.16 -0.65
N MET A 615 -11.41 -22.61 0.53
CA MET A 615 -10.15 -23.33 0.67
C MET A 615 -10.42 -24.82 0.81
N LYS A 616 -9.77 -25.62 -0.04
CA LYS A 616 -9.75 -27.07 0.05
C LYS A 616 -8.32 -27.54 -0.17
N PHE A 617 -7.81 -28.25 0.82
CA PHE A 617 -6.48 -28.85 0.81
C PHE A 617 -6.59 -30.34 0.51
N ASN A 618 -5.57 -30.92 -0.14
CA ASN A 618 -5.45 -32.37 -0.24
C ASN A 618 -5.17 -33.00 1.12
N ASP A 619 -5.63 -34.24 1.32
CA ASP A 619 -5.61 -34.93 2.63
C ASP A 619 -4.20 -35.17 3.18
N ASP A 620 -3.19 -35.22 2.31
CA ASP A 620 -1.78 -35.43 2.65
C ASP A 620 -1.03 -34.11 2.98
N PHE A 621 -1.69 -32.96 2.89
CA PHE A 621 -1.08 -31.66 3.19
C PHE A 621 -1.02 -31.39 4.70
N THR A 622 0.20 -31.42 5.25
CA THR A 622 0.48 -31.21 6.69
C THR A 622 0.77 -29.76 7.07
N GLY A 623 0.97 -28.87 6.10
CA GLY A 623 1.33 -27.46 6.38
C GLY A 623 2.78 -27.22 6.79
N THR A 624 3.64 -28.24 6.82
CA THR A 624 5.02 -28.12 7.34
C THR A 624 6.09 -28.04 6.25
N LEU A 625 7.17 -27.31 6.49
CA LEU A 625 8.36 -27.29 5.61
C LEU A 625 9.00 -28.69 5.53
N ALA A 626 8.95 -29.45 6.63
CA ALA A 626 9.53 -30.77 6.75
C ALA A 626 8.92 -31.78 5.76
N GLN A 627 7.61 -31.71 5.47
CA GLN A 627 6.95 -32.54 4.45
C GLN A 627 7.65 -32.48 3.09
N TYR A 628 8.18 -31.31 2.76
CA TYR A 628 8.83 -31.06 1.48
C TYR A 628 10.37 -31.11 1.55
N GLY A 629 10.94 -31.42 2.72
CA GLY A 629 12.38 -31.42 2.96
C GLY A 629 13.02 -30.04 2.86
N LEU A 630 12.29 -28.98 3.21
CA LEU A 630 12.74 -27.60 3.08
C LEU A 630 13.39 -27.12 4.37
N ASN A 631 14.51 -26.42 4.24
CA ASN A 631 15.21 -25.77 5.34
C ASN A 631 15.40 -24.28 5.02
N PRO A 632 14.69 -23.37 5.71
CA PRO A 632 14.82 -21.93 5.46
C PRO A 632 16.15 -21.36 6.02
N ASP A 633 16.92 -22.17 6.75
CA ASP A 633 18.25 -21.86 7.30
C ASP A 633 19.39 -22.57 6.56
N ARG A 634 19.11 -23.16 5.39
CA ARG A 634 20.10 -23.94 4.61
C ARG A 634 21.39 -23.18 4.29
N TRP A 635 21.36 -21.85 4.24
CA TRP A 635 22.54 -21.00 4.06
C TRP A 635 23.60 -21.12 5.17
N LYS A 636 23.24 -21.64 6.35
CA LYS A 636 24.17 -21.85 7.49
C LYS A 636 24.92 -23.18 7.40
N GLU A 637 24.30 -24.19 6.80
CA GLU A 637 24.77 -25.58 6.87
C GLU A 637 25.41 -26.05 5.56
N GLU A 638 24.99 -25.45 4.44
CA GLU A 638 25.36 -25.93 3.11
C GLU A 638 26.58 -25.21 2.56
N SER A 639 27.54 -25.98 2.03
CA SER A 639 28.66 -25.44 1.25
C SER A 639 28.16 -24.80 -0.05
N LYS A 640 28.83 -23.73 -0.49
CA LYS A 640 28.63 -23.13 -1.83
C LYS A 640 28.90 -24.12 -2.98
N ASP A 641 29.59 -25.24 -2.72
CA ASP A 641 29.96 -26.25 -3.72
C ASP A 641 28.93 -27.37 -3.92
N SER A 642 27.83 -27.35 -3.19
CA SER A 642 26.74 -28.31 -3.36
C SER A 642 26.14 -28.22 -4.78
N LYS A 643 26.06 -29.34 -5.49
CA LYS A 643 25.46 -29.40 -6.83
C LYS A 643 23.94 -29.34 -6.74
N ARG A 644 23.36 -28.18 -7.00
CA ARG A 644 21.89 -27.97 -7.08
C ARG A 644 21.45 -27.60 -8.49
N PRO A 645 20.18 -27.88 -8.85
CA PRO A 645 19.57 -27.29 -10.03
C PRO A 645 19.65 -25.76 -9.99
N LYS A 646 19.96 -25.16 -11.15
CA LYS A 646 20.01 -23.71 -11.30
C LYS A 646 18.70 -23.18 -11.87
N ALA A 647 18.14 -22.17 -11.23
CA ALA A 647 17.03 -21.40 -11.76
C ALA A 647 17.50 -19.98 -12.12
N ALA A 648 16.96 -19.39 -13.19
CA ALA A 648 17.20 -18.01 -13.56
C ALA A 648 15.91 -17.21 -13.52
N ILE A 649 15.95 -16.09 -12.80
CA ILE A 649 14.92 -15.06 -12.87
C ILE A 649 15.23 -14.19 -14.08
N ILE A 650 14.44 -14.33 -15.13
CA ILE A 650 14.55 -13.49 -16.31
C ILE A 650 13.69 -12.25 -16.08
N ARG A 651 14.32 -11.07 -16.11
CA ARG A 651 13.66 -9.79 -15.88
C ARG A 651 14.02 -8.73 -16.91
N GLU A 652 13.14 -7.76 -17.08
CA GLU A 652 13.31 -6.62 -17.98
C GLU A 652 12.99 -5.32 -17.23
N LYS A 653 13.37 -4.17 -17.77
CA LYS A 653 13.01 -2.87 -17.19
C LYS A 653 11.49 -2.78 -16.98
N GLY A 654 11.07 -2.46 -15.76
CA GLY A 654 9.66 -2.36 -15.37
C GLY A 654 9.07 -3.62 -14.72
N THR A 655 9.75 -4.77 -14.74
CA THR A 655 9.34 -5.91 -13.90
C THR A 655 9.50 -5.59 -12.41
N ASN A 656 8.75 -6.27 -11.54
CA ASN A 656 8.72 -5.94 -10.10
C ASN A 656 8.43 -7.12 -9.14
N GLY A 657 8.26 -8.35 -9.64
CA GLY A 657 7.98 -9.54 -8.82
C GLY A 657 9.16 -10.49 -8.63
N GLU A 658 10.40 -10.01 -8.78
CA GLU A 658 11.57 -10.88 -8.92
C GLU A 658 12.08 -11.46 -7.59
N ARG A 659 11.95 -10.72 -6.49
CA ARG A 659 12.57 -11.12 -5.21
C ARG A 659 11.77 -12.20 -4.49
N GLU A 660 10.45 -12.08 -4.49
CA GLU A 660 9.55 -13.09 -3.94
C GLU A 660 9.64 -14.41 -4.73
N MET A 661 9.77 -14.31 -6.07
CA MET A 661 10.01 -15.48 -6.92
C MET A 661 11.38 -16.11 -6.65
N ALA A 662 12.43 -15.29 -6.56
CA ALA A 662 13.76 -15.77 -6.24
C ALA A 662 13.81 -16.49 -4.88
N TYR A 663 13.15 -15.92 -3.87
CA TYR A 663 13.06 -16.55 -2.55
C TYR A 663 12.27 -17.86 -2.58
N SER A 664 11.16 -17.93 -3.33
CA SER A 664 10.36 -19.16 -3.47
C SER A 664 11.18 -20.31 -4.07
N LEU A 665 11.92 -20.04 -5.15
CA LEU A 665 12.84 -21.00 -5.77
C LEU A 665 14.00 -21.36 -4.85
N TRP A 666 14.60 -20.36 -4.19
CA TRP A 666 15.67 -20.60 -3.24
C TRP A 666 15.18 -21.50 -2.10
N LEU A 667 14.04 -21.21 -1.48
CA LEU A 667 13.48 -22.04 -0.41
C LEU A 667 13.24 -23.47 -0.89
N ALA A 668 12.71 -23.64 -2.12
CA ALA A 668 12.43 -24.95 -2.70
C ALA A 668 13.67 -25.80 -3.02
N GLY A 669 14.88 -25.23 -2.99
CA GLY A 669 16.13 -25.98 -3.21
C GLY A 669 16.95 -25.57 -4.43
N PHE A 670 16.64 -24.45 -5.11
CA PHE A 670 17.42 -23.99 -6.27
C PHE A 670 18.60 -23.09 -5.87
N ASP A 671 19.60 -23.02 -6.75
CA ASP A 671 20.51 -21.88 -6.82
C ASP A 671 19.97 -20.88 -7.85
N VAL A 672 19.70 -19.65 -7.43
CA VAL A 672 18.94 -18.68 -8.22
C VAL A 672 19.85 -17.60 -8.79
N LYS A 673 19.78 -17.39 -10.10
CA LYS A 673 20.51 -16.34 -10.83
C LYS A 673 19.57 -15.19 -11.18
N ASP A 674 20.01 -13.96 -10.92
CA ASP A 674 19.37 -12.75 -11.46
C ASP A 674 19.86 -12.52 -12.89
N VAL A 675 18.97 -12.62 -13.88
CA VAL A 675 19.30 -12.44 -15.30
C VAL A 675 18.45 -11.32 -15.87
N MET A 676 19.08 -10.15 -16.01
CA MET A 676 18.47 -9.02 -16.69
C MET A 676 18.55 -9.24 -18.20
N MET A 677 17.57 -8.77 -18.96
CA MET A 677 17.59 -8.89 -20.43
C MET A 677 18.87 -8.35 -21.07
N THR A 678 19.52 -7.36 -20.47
CA THR A 678 20.84 -6.85 -20.91
C THR A 678 21.93 -7.91 -20.86
N ASP A 679 21.88 -8.84 -19.89
CA ASP A 679 22.85 -9.93 -19.77
C ASP A 679 22.73 -10.90 -20.96
N LEU A 680 21.50 -11.19 -21.41
CA LEU A 680 21.23 -12.03 -22.59
C LEU A 680 21.56 -11.31 -23.90
N ILE A 681 21.14 -10.05 -24.03
CA ILE A 681 21.36 -9.20 -25.23
C ILE A 681 22.86 -8.99 -25.51
N THR A 682 23.66 -8.86 -24.45
CA THR A 682 25.12 -8.70 -24.58
C THR A 682 25.85 -10.05 -24.76
N GLY A 683 25.21 -11.16 -24.38
CA GLY A 683 25.80 -12.50 -24.35
C GLY A 683 26.65 -12.78 -23.11
N ARG A 684 26.42 -12.03 -22.03
CA ARG A 684 27.01 -12.28 -20.70
C ARG A 684 26.45 -13.54 -20.06
N GLU A 685 25.21 -13.88 -20.36
CA GLU A 685 24.53 -15.10 -19.96
C GLU A 685 23.96 -15.82 -21.19
N THR A 686 24.02 -17.15 -21.20
CA THR A 686 23.61 -18.02 -22.33
C THR A 686 22.59 -19.08 -21.94
N LEU A 687 22.25 -19.19 -20.65
CA LEU A 687 21.30 -20.13 -20.04
C LEU A 687 21.70 -21.61 -20.14
N GLU A 688 22.92 -21.92 -20.61
CA GLU A 688 23.39 -23.30 -20.81
C GLU A 688 23.42 -24.12 -19.51
N GLU A 689 23.75 -23.49 -18.39
CA GLU A 689 23.80 -24.14 -17.08
C GLU A 689 22.49 -24.05 -16.28
N VAL A 690 21.47 -23.38 -16.81
CA VAL A 690 20.20 -23.13 -16.13
C VAL A 690 19.22 -24.26 -16.44
N ASN A 691 18.55 -24.85 -15.46
CA ASN A 691 17.53 -25.88 -15.69
C ASN A 691 16.10 -25.31 -15.66
N MET A 692 15.89 -24.19 -14.95
CA MET A 692 14.58 -23.54 -14.87
C MET A 692 14.71 -22.05 -15.16
N ILE A 693 13.88 -21.51 -16.05
CA ILE A 693 13.73 -20.06 -16.19
C ILE A 693 12.39 -19.61 -15.66
N VAL A 694 12.35 -18.45 -15.01
CA VAL A 694 11.11 -17.81 -14.60
C VAL A 694 11.04 -16.40 -15.14
N PHE A 695 10.01 -16.12 -15.93
CA PHE A 695 9.65 -14.77 -16.36
C PHE A 695 8.71 -14.18 -15.30
N CYS A 696 9.19 -13.17 -14.59
CA CYS A 696 8.45 -12.59 -13.45
C CYS A 696 7.37 -11.59 -13.88
N GLY A 697 6.46 -11.30 -12.95
CA GLY A 697 5.43 -10.28 -13.15
C GLY A 697 5.95 -8.84 -13.05
N GLY A 698 5.10 -7.90 -13.45
CA GLY A 698 5.32 -6.46 -13.40
C GLY A 698 4.79 -5.76 -14.64
N PHE A 699 5.44 -4.66 -15.04
CA PHE A 699 5.01 -3.81 -16.14
C PHE A 699 6.18 -3.56 -17.08
N SER A 700 6.70 -4.62 -17.72
CA SER A 700 7.87 -4.47 -18.58
C SER A 700 7.61 -3.44 -19.69
N ASN A 701 8.50 -2.45 -19.84
CA ASN A 701 8.31 -1.31 -20.74
C ASN A 701 7.00 -0.52 -20.52
N SER A 702 6.46 -0.52 -19.30
CA SER A 702 5.17 0.12 -18.95
C SER A 702 3.98 -0.36 -19.79
N ASP A 703 4.08 -1.54 -20.41
CA ASP A 703 3.06 -2.12 -21.30
C ASP A 703 2.61 -1.20 -22.47
N VAL A 704 3.41 -0.18 -22.84
CA VAL A 704 3.03 0.89 -23.79
C VAL A 704 2.63 0.39 -25.18
N LEU A 705 3.19 -0.72 -25.64
CA LEU A 705 2.89 -1.33 -26.95
C LEU A 705 1.92 -2.53 -26.84
N GLY A 706 1.30 -2.71 -25.68
CA GLY A 706 0.66 -3.93 -25.20
C GLY A 706 1.58 -4.69 -24.26
N SER A 707 1.00 -5.35 -23.24
CA SER A 707 1.81 -5.97 -22.18
C SER A 707 2.80 -7.00 -22.73
N ALA A 708 4.01 -6.97 -22.17
CA ALA A 708 5.15 -7.84 -22.51
C ALA A 708 5.65 -7.80 -23.97
N LYS A 709 5.03 -7.08 -24.91
CA LYS A 709 5.48 -7.07 -26.32
C LYS A 709 6.86 -6.45 -26.52
N GLY A 710 7.18 -5.40 -25.76
CA GLY A 710 8.52 -4.82 -25.75
C GLY A 710 9.58 -5.81 -25.27
N TRP A 711 9.22 -6.63 -24.28
CA TRP A 711 10.08 -7.69 -23.75
C TRP A 711 10.21 -8.86 -24.75
N ALA A 712 9.12 -9.28 -25.39
CA ALA A 712 9.15 -10.26 -26.48
C ALA A 712 10.07 -9.81 -27.63
N GLY A 713 9.99 -8.52 -28.01
CA GLY A 713 10.87 -7.93 -29.03
C GLY A 713 12.36 -8.02 -28.68
N ALA A 714 12.72 -7.94 -27.39
CA ALA A 714 14.10 -8.10 -26.94
C ALA A 714 14.64 -9.52 -27.18
N PHE A 715 13.79 -10.55 -27.12
CA PHE A 715 14.15 -11.91 -27.54
C PHE A 715 14.11 -12.07 -29.05
N LEU A 716 13.03 -11.67 -29.72
CA LEU A 716 12.81 -11.94 -31.14
C LEU A 716 13.81 -11.24 -32.06
N PHE A 717 14.23 -10.02 -31.70
CA PHE A 717 15.04 -9.17 -32.58
C PHE A 717 16.51 -9.04 -32.16
N ASN A 718 16.91 -9.68 -31.06
CA ASN A 718 18.33 -9.78 -30.69
C ASN A 718 18.83 -11.22 -30.91
N PRO A 719 19.78 -11.46 -31.83
CA PRO A 719 20.24 -12.81 -32.16
C PRO A 719 20.79 -13.61 -30.97
N LYS A 720 21.50 -12.96 -30.04
CA LYS A 720 22.11 -13.64 -28.88
C LYS A 720 21.05 -14.06 -27.86
N ALA A 721 20.14 -13.16 -27.53
CA ALA A 721 19.04 -13.46 -26.61
C ALA A 721 18.13 -14.55 -27.19
N LYS A 722 17.82 -14.48 -28.50
CA LYS A 722 17.08 -15.52 -29.21
C LYS A 722 17.78 -16.88 -29.13
N GLU A 723 19.07 -16.92 -29.45
CA GLU A 723 19.84 -18.17 -29.45
C GLU A 723 19.88 -18.80 -28.06
N ALA A 724 20.09 -18.01 -27.01
CA ALA A 724 20.08 -18.49 -25.63
C ALA A 724 18.71 -19.11 -25.25
N LEU A 725 17.62 -18.45 -25.62
CA LEU A 725 16.26 -18.94 -25.38
C LEU A 725 15.97 -20.22 -26.17
N ASP A 726 16.26 -20.23 -27.48
CA ASP A 726 16.03 -21.37 -28.35
C ASP A 726 16.81 -22.61 -27.87
N LYS A 727 18.09 -22.44 -27.47
CA LYS A 727 18.90 -23.52 -26.89
C LYS A 727 18.32 -24.03 -25.57
N PHE A 728 17.80 -23.13 -24.72
CA PHE A 728 17.16 -23.52 -23.47
C PHE A 728 15.93 -24.41 -23.71
N TYR A 729 15.03 -24.00 -24.60
CA TYR A 729 13.80 -24.74 -24.92
C TYR A 729 14.04 -26.03 -25.74
N ALA A 730 15.17 -26.12 -26.45
CA ALA A 730 15.55 -27.32 -27.19
C ALA A 730 15.95 -28.50 -26.29
N ARG A 731 16.28 -28.25 -25.02
CA ARG A 731 16.68 -29.30 -24.08
C ARG A 731 15.47 -30.00 -23.44
N GLU A 732 15.65 -31.26 -23.06
CA GLU A 732 14.64 -32.09 -22.41
C GLU A 732 14.69 -32.06 -20.87
N ASP A 733 15.71 -31.42 -20.30
CA ASP A 733 15.94 -31.27 -18.85
C ASP A 733 15.56 -29.87 -18.33
N THR A 734 14.78 -29.11 -19.10
CA THR A 734 14.41 -27.73 -18.78
C THR A 734 12.94 -27.52 -18.44
N LEU A 735 12.68 -26.59 -17.53
CA LEU A 735 11.34 -26.10 -17.15
C LEU A 735 11.24 -24.59 -17.33
N SER A 736 10.05 -24.05 -17.58
CA SER A 736 9.84 -22.60 -17.55
C SER A 736 8.53 -22.21 -16.90
N LEU A 737 8.52 -21.10 -16.17
CA LEU A 737 7.34 -20.52 -15.56
C LEU A 737 7.19 -19.05 -15.97
N GLY A 738 5.99 -18.64 -16.38
CA GLY A 738 5.65 -17.25 -16.65
C GLY A 738 4.53 -16.81 -15.73
N ILE A 739 4.78 -15.80 -14.90
CA ILE A 739 3.79 -15.24 -13.97
C ILE A 739 3.38 -13.84 -14.41
N CYS A 740 2.08 -13.59 -14.53
CA CYS A 740 1.51 -12.28 -14.89
C CYS A 740 2.16 -11.72 -16.17
N ASN A 741 3.06 -10.74 -16.09
CA ASN A 741 3.79 -10.22 -17.24
C ASN A 741 4.67 -11.27 -17.95
N GLY A 742 5.21 -12.23 -17.19
CA GLY A 742 5.88 -13.38 -17.76
C GLY A 742 4.94 -14.37 -18.45
N CYS A 743 3.69 -14.50 -17.98
CA CYS A 743 2.67 -15.28 -18.68
C CYS A 743 2.35 -14.66 -20.04
N GLN A 744 2.13 -13.34 -20.07
CA GLN A 744 1.93 -12.58 -21.30
C GLN A 744 3.10 -12.76 -22.27
N LEU A 745 4.33 -12.68 -21.77
CA LEU A 745 5.52 -12.93 -22.57
C LEU A 745 5.55 -14.34 -23.17
N MET A 746 5.29 -15.37 -22.36
CA MET A 746 5.33 -16.76 -22.82
C MET A 746 4.25 -17.06 -23.87
N VAL A 747 3.05 -16.47 -23.72
CA VAL A 747 1.98 -16.58 -24.72
C VAL A 747 2.37 -15.84 -26.01
N GLU A 748 2.89 -14.61 -25.91
CA GLU A 748 3.34 -13.81 -27.07
C GLU A 748 4.48 -14.48 -27.85
N LEU A 749 5.41 -15.14 -27.15
CA LEU A 749 6.51 -15.90 -27.76
C LEU A 749 6.13 -17.30 -28.23
N GLY A 750 4.91 -17.78 -27.93
CA GLY A 750 4.46 -19.13 -28.27
C GLY A 750 5.21 -20.24 -27.54
N LEU A 751 5.56 -20.03 -26.27
CA LEU A 751 6.39 -20.96 -25.47
C LEU A 751 5.59 -22.05 -24.74
N VAL A 752 4.25 -21.93 -24.74
CA VAL A 752 3.33 -22.89 -24.11
C VAL A 752 2.61 -23.80 -25.11
N ASP A 753 2.81 -23.63 -26.41
CA ASP A 753 2.34 -24.56 -27.44
C ASP A 753 3.36 -24.50 -28.59
N ASN A 754 3.89 -25.63 -29.04
CA ASN A 754 5.02 -25.72 -30.00
C ASN A 754 4.73 -25.19 -31.43
N THR A 755 3.72 -24.34 -31.61
CA THR A 755 3.28 -23.68 -32.86
C THR A 755 2.73 -22.30 -32.49
N PRO A 756 2.64 -21.30 -33.41
CA PRO A 756 2.03 -20.01 -33.09
C PRO A 756 0.64 -20.25 -32.49
N SER A 757 0.52 -20.06 -31.18
CA SER A 757 -0.73 -20.31 -30.48
C SER A 757 -1.71 -19.22 -30.89
N GLU A 758 -2.93 -19.61 -31.24
CA GLU A 758 -4.02 -18.64 -31.42
C GLU A 758 -4.46 -18.03 -30.07
N ALA A 759 -3.96 -18.57 -28.95
CA ALA A 759 -4.16 -18.03 -27.62
C ALA A 759 -3.53 -16.64 -27.50
N LYS A 760 -4.27 -15.71 -26.90
CA LYS A 760 -3.81 -14.33 -26.68
C LYS A 760 -4.13 -13.87 -25.27
N MET A 761 -3.31 -12.95 -24.78
CA MET A 761 -3.63 -12.16 -23.59
C MET A 761 -4.25 -10.84 -24.03
N LEU A 762 -5.42 -10.52 -23.49
CA LEU A 762 -6.16 -9.29 -23.79
C LEU A 762 -6.38 -8.46 -22.51
N HIS A 763 -6.81 -7.22 -22.69
CA HIS A 763 -7.34 -6.41 -21.58
C HIS A 763 -8.41 -7.17 -20.80
N ASN A 764 -8.41 -6.97 -19.48
CA ASN A 764 -9.50 -7.42 -18.62
C ASN A 764 -10.83 -6.88 -19.17
N THR A 765 -11.91 -7.65 -19.01
CA THR A 765 -13.25 -7.23 -19.45
C THR A 765 -13.69 -5.93 -18.76
N SER A 766 -13.20 -5.63 -17.54
CA SER A 766 -13.45 -4.36 -16.85
C SER A 766 -12.71 -3.16 -17.43
N HIS A 767 -11.73 -3.35 -18.32
CA HIS A 767 -10.76 -2.32 -18.77
C HIS A 767 -10.05 -1.58 -17.63
N LYS A 768 -10.01 -2.20 -16.45
CA LYS A 768 -9.39 -1.68 -15.24
C LYS A 768 -8.31 -2.65 -14.78
N PHE A 769 -7.28 -2.13 -14.13
CA PHE A 769 -6.36 -2.99 -13.36
C PHE A 769 -7.14 -3.65 -12.22
N GLU A 770 -6.96 -4.96 -12.04
CA GLU A 770 -7.64 -5.72 -11.00
C GLU A 770 -6.61 -6.23 -10.01
N SER A 771 -6.86 -5.94 -8.73
CA SER A 771 -6.07 -6.42 -7.60
C SER A 771 -7.00 -7.06 -6.57
N ALA A 772 -6.90 -8.37 -6.43
CA ALA A 772 -7.78 -9.15 -5.57
C ALA A 772 -7.04 -10.37 -4.99
N PHE A 773 -7.55 -10.86 -3.86
CA PHE A 773 -7.24 -12.19 -3.37
C PHE A 773 -8.48 -13.06 -3.62
N LEU A 774 -8.31 -14.16 -4.33
CA LEU A 774 -9.42 -15.00 -4.82
C LEU A 774 -9.06 -16.48 -4.74
N THR A 775 -10.03 -17.36 -4.96
CA THR A 775 -9.82 -18.81 -4.98
C THR A 775 -9.54 -19.30 -6.39
N LEU A 776 -8.51 -20.12 -6.55
CA LEU A 776 -8.30 -20.96 -7.73
C LEU A 776 -8.69 -22.40 -7.45
N SER A 777 -9.38 -23.00 -8.41
CA SER A 777 -9.53 -24.46 -8.51
C SER A 777 -8.41 -25.03 -9.36
N ILE A 778 -7.74 -26.08 -8.85
CA ILE A 778 -6.71 -26.81 -9.60
C ILE A 778 -7.33 -28.07 -10.20
N PRO A 779 -7.66 -28.09 -11.51
CA PRO A 779 -8.21 -29.28 -12.15
C PRO A 779 -7.17 -30.39 -12.23
N GLN A 780 -7.64 -31.61 -12.56
CA GLN A 780 -6.74 -32.69 -12.95
C GLN A 780 -5.89 -32.25 -14.13
N ASN A 781 -4.56 -32.36 -13.99
CA ASN A 781 -3.59 -31.98 -15.00
C ASN A 781 -2.32 -32.83 -14.86
N ASP A 782 -1.61 -33.00 -15.98
CA ASP A 782 -0.35 -33.77 -16.03
C ASP A 782 0.90 -32.87 -16.06
N SER A 783 0.78 -31.62 -15.60
CA SER A 783 1.91 -30.70 -15.59
C SER A 783 2.91 -31.06 -14.48
N VAL A 784 4.19 -30.78 -14.70
CA VAL A 784 5.25 -31.11 -13.75
C VAL A 784 5.02 -30.41 -12.41
N MET A 785 4.68 -29.11 -12.44
CA MET A 785 4.56 -28.32 -11.21
C MET A 785 3.21 -28.51 -10.51
N PHE A 786 2.09 -28.60 -11.25
CA PHE A 786 0.74 -28.54 -10.66
C PHE A 786 0.02 -29.91 -10.60
N GLY A 787 0.61 -30.98 -11.11
CA GLY A 787 -0.04 -32.29 -11.16
C GLY A 787 -0.48 -32.79 -9.78
N SER A 788 0.41 -32.74 -8.77
CA SER A 788 0.09 -33.14 -7.39
C SER A 788 -0.85 -32.19 -6.66
N LEU A 789 -1.01 -30.96 -7.16
CA LEU A 789 -1.95 -29.97 -6.63
C LEU A 789 -3.39 -30.18 -7.13
N SER A 790 -3.62 -31.11 -8.06
CA SER A 790 -4.95 -31.41 -8.59
C SER A 790 -5.95 -31.70 -7.47
N GLY A 791 -7.13 -31.08 -7.54
CA GLY A 791 -8.21 -31.24 -6.56
C GLY A 791 -8.22 -30.22 -5.42
N ASN A 792 -7.15 -29.43 -5.27
CA ASN A 792 -7.12 -28.32 -4.32
C ASN A 792 -7.99 -27.14 -4.80
N LYS A 793 -8.47 -26.36 -3.82
CA LYS A 793 -8.94 -24.98 -3.99
C LYS A 793 -8.12 -24.08 -3.08
N LEU A 794 -7.37 -23.14 -3.66
CA LEU A 794 -6.35 -22.38 -2.93
C LEU A 794 -6.53 -20.88 -3.19
N GLY A 795 -6.34 -20.07 -2.15
CA GLY A 795 -6.32 -18.63 -2.27
C GLY A 795 -5.05 -18.15 -2.94
N ILE A 796 -5.16 -17.13 -3.78
CA ILE A 796 -4.04 -16.54 -4.51
C ILE A 796 -4.28 -15.07 -4.81
N TRP A 797 -3.19 -14.35 -5.05
CA TRP A 797 -3.20 -12.97 -5.50
C TRP A 797 -3.32 -12.85 -7.02
N VAL A 798 -4.17 -11.91 -7.46
CA VAL A 798 -4.20 -11.39 -8.84
C VAL A 798 -3.89 -9.90 -8.84
N ALA A 799 -3.13 -9.45 -9.84
CA ALA A 799 -2.67 -8.07 -9.99
C ALA A 799 -2.34 -7.79 -11.47
N HIS A 800 -3.35 -7.49 -12.29
CA HIS A 800 -3.14 -7.24 -13.73
C HIS A 800 -4.25 -6.41 -14.38
N GLY A 801 -3.93 -5.69 -15.47
CA GLY A 801 -4.89 -5.03 -16.37
C GLY A 801 -5.13 -5.75 -17.69
N GLU A 802 -4.23 -6.67 -18.07
CA GLU A 802 -4.22 -7.39 -19.35
C GLU A 802 -4.10 -8.91 -19.13
N GLY A 803 -4.96 -9.47 -18.26
CA GLY A 803 -4.88 -10.87 -17.86
C GLY A 803 -5.85 -11.82 -18.55
N LYS A 804 -6.66 -11.35 -19.50
CA LYS A 804 -7.71 -12.15 -20.11
C LYS A 804 -7.12 -13.16 -21.10
N PHE A 805 -7.23 -14.45 -20.81
CA PHE A 805 -6.98 -15.50 -21.79
C PHE A 805 -8.11 -15.51 -22.83
N SER A 806 -7.74 -15.29 -24.09
CA SER A 806 -8.62 -15.51 -25.25
C SER A 806 -8.19 -16.79 -25.95
N LEU A 807 -9.06 -17.80 -25.92
CA LEU A 807 -8.80 -19.18 -26.30
C LEU A 807 -9.85 -19.61 -27.33
N PRO A 808 -9.61 -19.40 -28.65
CA PRO A 808 -10.63 -19.59 -29.68
C PRO A 808 -10.98 -21.06 -30.00
N LYS A 809 -10.19 -22.03 -29.51
CA LYS A 809 -10.45 -23.47 -29.71
C LYS A 809 -11.26 -24.03 -28.56
N ALA A 810 -11.73 -25.27 -28.70
CA ALA A 810 -12.40 -25.97 -27.60
C ALA A 810 -11.48 -26.13 -26.39
N GLU A 811 -12.05 -26.11 -25.18
CA GLU A 811 -11.32 -26.24 -23.91
C GLU A 811 -10.35 -27.44 -23.88
N SER A 812 -10.78 -28.58 -24.44
CA SER A 812 -10.00 -29.82 -24.50
C SER A 812 -8.70 -29.74 -25.31
N GLU A 813 -8.51 -28.67 -26.09
CA GLU A 813 -7.30 -28.44 -26.89
C GLU A 813 -6.21 -27.70 -26.09
N TYR A 814 -6.52 -27.29 -24.85
CA TYR A 814 -5.61 -26.58 -23.96
C TYR A 814 -5.33 -27.39 -22.70
N ASN A 815 -4.06 -27.45 -22.28
CA ASN A 815 -3.72 -28.04 -20.98
C ASN A 815 -3.89 -26.99 -19.89
N ILE A 816 -5.05 -26.97 -19.26
CA ILE A 816 -5.39 -26.02 -18.20
C ILE A 816 -4.86 -26.54 -16.87
N ILE A 817 -4.05 -25.73 -16.18
CA ILE A 817 -3.46 -26.08 -14.88
C ILE A 817 -4.19 -25.41 -13.71
N ALA A 818 -4.93 -24.34 -13.97
CA ALA A 818 -5.64 -23.58 -12.94
C ALA A 818 -6.82 -22.82 -13.52
N LYS A 819 -7.90 -22.72 -12.74
CA LYS A 819 -9.11 -21.96 -13.07
C LYS A 819 -9.55 -21.07 -11.91
N TYR A 820 -10.14 -19.93 -12.23
CA TYR A 820 -10.90 -19.16 -11.25
C TYR A 820 -12.08 -20.00 -10.73
N ASN A 821 -12.30 -20.00 -9.41
CA ASN A 821 -13.29 -20.89 -8.79
C ASN A 821 -14.73 -20.60 -9.22
N TYR A 822 -15.05 -19.34 -9.46
CA TYR A 822 -16.35 -18.90 -9.95
C TYR A 822 -16.20 -18.20 -11.31
N HIS A 823 -17.21 -18.36 -12.16
CA HIS A 823 -17.22 -17.79 -13.51
C HIS A 823 -17.46 -16.27 -13.56
N GLY A 824 -18.28 -15.73 -12.65
CA GLY A 824 -18.68 -14.32 -12.67
C GLY A 824 -17.61 -13.37 -12.11
N TYR A 825 -17.60 -12.12 -12.56
CA TYR A 825 -16.81 -11.05 -11.96
C TYR A 825 -17.33 -10.77 -10.53
N PRO A 826 -16.45 -10.49 -9.54
CA PRO A 826 -15.01 -10.28 -9.65
C PRO A 826 -14.14 -11.54 -9.44
N ALA A 827 -14.71 -12.70 -9.09
CA ALA A 827 -13.91 -13.91 -8.85
C ALA A 827 -13.23 -14.46 -10.12
N ASN A 828 -13.83 -14.27 -11.30
CA ASN A 828 -13.09 -14.23 -12.57
C ASN A 828 -12.80 -12.75 -12.89
N PRO A 829 -11.60 -12.22 -12.53
CA PRO A 829 -11.34 -10.78 -12.54
C PRO A 829 -11.18 -10.21 -13.95
N ASN A 830 -10.93 -11.05 -14.95
CA ASN A 830 -10.57 -10.60 -16.29
C ASN A 830 -11.53 -11.09 -17.38
N GLY A 831 -12.41 -12.03 -17.07
CA GLY A 831 -13.35 -12.63 -18.01
C GLY A 831 -12.67 -13.57 -19.01
N SER A 832 -11.68 -14.33 -18.56
CA SER A 832 -10.97 -15.34 -19.37
C SER A 832 -11.90 -16.46 -19.84
N ASP A 833 -11.66 -16.95 -21.05
CA ASP A 833 -12.37 -18.12 -21.59
C ASP A 833 -12.15 -19.34 -20.69
N TYR A 834 -13.21 -20.12 -20.45
CA TYR A 834 -13.23 -21.32 -19.60
C TYR A 834 -12.76 -21.09 -18.15
N ASP A 835 -12.80 -19.83 -17.69
CA ASP A 835 -12.32 -19.37 -16.38
C ASP A 835 -10.83 -19.65 -16.16
N VAL A 836 -10.05 -19.75 -17.24
CA VAL A 836 -8.63 -20.10 -17.18
C VAL A 836 -7.84 -19.04 -16.44
N ALA A 837 -7.02 -19.50 -15.50
CA ALA A 837 -6.03 -18.69 -14.80
C ALA A 837 -4.58 -19.08 -15.17
N GLY A 838 -4.38 -20.27 -15.75
CA GLY A 838 -3.10 -20.70 -16.28
C GLY A 838 -3.18 -21.93 -17.18
N ILE A 839 -2.21 -22.03 -18.10
CA ILE A 839 -2.05 -23.11 -19.08
C ILE A 839 -0.61 -23.66 -19.09
N CYS A 840 -0.42 -24.83 -19.67
CA CYS A 840 0.92 -25.41 -19.86
C CYS A 840 1.13 -26.06 -21.23
N SER A 841 2.41 -26.26 -21.57
CA SER A 841 2.81 -27.01 -22.76
C SER A 841 2.34 -28.45 -22.76
N LYS A 842 2.22 -29.03 -23.96
CA LYS A 842 1.80 -30.42 -24.19
C LYS A 842 2.61 -31.47 -23.44
N ASN A 843 3.86 -31.16 -23.11
CA ASN A 843 4.75 -32.03 -22.33
C ASN A 843 4.76 -31.69 -20.82
N GLY A 844 3.92 -30.75 -20.38
CA GLY A 844 3.78 -30.35 -18.97
C GLY A 844 4.93 -29.53 -18.38
N ARG A 845 5.93 -29.13 -19.18
CA ARG A 845 7.19 -28.49 -18.71
C ARG A 845 7.18 -26.96 -18.63
N HIS A 846 6.35 -26.31 -19.44
CA HIS A 846 6.37 -24.86 -19.61
C HIS A 846 4.99 -24.30 -19.26
N LEU A 847 4.92 -23.56 -18.15
CA LEU A 847 3.68 -23.08 -17.56
C LEU A 847 3.58 -21.55 -17.70
N ALA A 848 2.38 -21.06 -18.01
CA ALA A 848 2.07 -19.63 -18.02
C ALA A 848 0.77 -19.40 -17.24
N MET A 849 0.83 -18.55 -16.20
CA MET A 849 -0.33 -18.23 -15.36
C MET A 849 -0.36 -16.76 -14.97
N MET A 850 -1.56 -16.19 -14.85
CA MET A 850 -1.74 -14.79 -14.47
C MET A 850 -1.62 -14.53 -12.96
N PRO A 851 -2.16 -15.38 -12.07
CA PRO A 851 -2.05 -15.18 -10.62
C PRO A 851 -0.62 -15.38 -10.09
N HIS A 852 -0.34 -14.84 -8.89
CA HIS A 852 0.99 -14.80 -8.28
C HIS A 852 1.14 -15.81 -7.13
N LEU A 853 1.54 -17.06 -7.44
CA LEU A 853 1.74 -18.09 -6.41
C LEU A 853 2.94 -17.79 -5.49
N GLU A 854 3.97 -17.09 -6.00
CA GLU A 854 5.17 -16.70 -5.26
C GLU A 854 4.88 -15.65 -4.17
N ARG A 855 3.70 -15.02 -4.23
CA ARG A 855 3.19 -14.09 -3.23
C ARG A 855 2.23 -14.75 -2.22
N ALA A 856 2.12 -16.08 -2.23
CA ALA A 856 1.16 -16.81 -1.39
C ALA A 856 1.73 -18.11 -0.78
N ILE A 857 3.05 -18.31 -0.80
CA ILE A 857 3.71 -19.53 -0.28
C ILE A 857 3.66 -19.67 1.26
N PHE A 858 3.30 -18.60 1.97
CA PHE A 858 3.14 -18.60 3.42
C PHE A 858 1.74 -18.16 3.85
N PRO A 859 1.14 -18.73 4.91
CA PRO A 859 -0.18 -18.30 5.39
C PRO A 859 -0.30 -16.79 5.66
N TRP A 860 0.73 -16.17 6.24
CA TRP A 860 0.74 -14.74 6.53
C TRP A 860 0.79 -13.85 5.27
N GLN A 861 1.16 -14.38 4.10
CA GLN A 861 1.07 -13.65 2.83
C GLN A 861 -0.34 -13.66 2.23
N ASN A 862 -1.21 -14.54 2.70
CA ASN A 862 -2.56 -14.71 2.16
C ASN A 862 -3.49 -13.69 2.85
N ALA A 863 -4.33 -12.99 2.08
CA ALA A 863 -5.30 -12.04 2.65
C ALA A 863 -6.30 -12.72 3.60
N TRP A 864 -6.54 -14.00 3.37
CA TRP A 864 -7.36 -14.84 4.22
C TRP A 864 -6.81 -16.27 4.19
N TYR A 865 -6.75 -16.88 5.36
CA TYR A 865 -6.36 -18.27 5.56
C TYR A 865 -7.24 -18.87 6.67
N PRO A 866 -7.64 -20.15 6.56
CA PRO A 866 -8.51 -20.77 7.56
C PRO A 866 -7.95 -20.66 8.97
N HIS A 867 -8.81 -20.31 9.92
CA HIS A 867 -8.43 -19.99 11.29
C HIS A 867 -7.67 -21.15 11.98
N ASP A 868 -8.17 -22.37 11.82
CA ASP A 868 -7.60 -23.61 12.35
C ASP A 868 -6.26 -24.01 11.72
N ARG A 869 -5.88 -23.38 10.60
CA ARG A 869 -4.63 -23.62 9.88
C ARG A 869 -3.64 -22.46 9.93
N ARG A 870 -3.93 -21.36 10.64
CA ARG A 870 -3.04 -20.16 10.70
C ARG A 870 -1.60 -20.46 11.15
N ASN A 871 -1.38 -21.58 11.85
CA ASN A 871 -0.07 -22.03 12.32
C ASN A 871 0.69 -22.88 11.30
N ASP A 872 0.15 -23.13 10.11
CA ASP A 872 0.90 -23.75 9.02
C ASP A 872 2.18 -22.94 8.72
N GLU A 873 3.26 -23.64 8.40
CA GLU A 873 4.55 -23.01 8.09
C GLU A 873 4.60 -22.52 6.64
N VAL A 874 3.86 -23.20 5.74
CA VAL A 874 3.78 -22.94 4.30
C VAL A 874 2.39 -23.26 3.78
N THR A 875 2.01 -22.71 2.63
CA THR A 875 0.82 -23.13 1.88
C THR A 875 1.19 -24.19 0.84
N PRO A 876 0.19 -24.87 0.22
CA PRO A 876 0.49 -25.85 -0.83
C PRO A 876 1.19 -25.27 -2.07
N TRP A 877 1.16 -23.94 -2.28
CA TRP A 877 1.83 -23.31 -3.41
C TRP A 877 3.34 -23.58 -3.47
N ILE A 878 3.98 -23.83 -2.33
CA ILE A 878 5.42 -24.18 -2.30
C ILE A 878 5.72 -25.50 -3.03
N GLU A 879 4.76 -26.42 -3.05
CA GLU A 879 4.92 -27.75 -3.65
C GLU A 879 5.19 -27.66 -5.16
N ALA A 880 4.62 -26.67 -5.84
CA ALA A 880 4.86 -26.45 -7.27
C ALA A 880 6.35 -26.25 -7.58
N PHE A 881 7.05 -25.49 -6.74
CA PHE A 881 8.50 -25.26 -6.89
C PHE A 881 9.31 -26.50 -6.49
N VAL A 882 8.85 -27.26 -5.49
CA VAL A 882 9.49 -28.51 -5.07
C VAL A 882 9.37 -29.58 -6.15
N ASN A 883 8.22 -29.67 -6.82
CA ASN A 883 8.00 -30.55 -7.95
C ASN A 883 8.94 -30.22 -9.11
N ALA A 884 9.10 -28.94 -9.43
CA ALA A 884 10.06 -28.49 -10.44
C ALA A 884 11.49 -28.96 -10.11
N ARG A 885 11.95 -28.77 -8.86
CA ARG A 885 13.27 -29.23 -8.42
C ARG A 885 13.44 -30.74 -8.57
N LYS A 886 12.50 -31.51 -8.01
CA LYS A 886 12.56 -32.99 -8.02
C LYS A 886 12.63 -33.53 -9.44
N TRP A 887 11.79 -33.01 -10.34
CA TRP A 887 11.78 -33.40 -11.75
C TRP A 887 13.13 -33.13 -12.43
N ILE A 888 13.75 -31.96 -12.19
CA ILE A 888 15.08 -31.64 -12.75
C ILE A 888 16.14 -32.59 -12.18
N GLU A 889 16.14 -32.84 -10.87
CA GLU A 889 17.09 -33.76 -10.24
C GLU A 889 17.00 -35.17 -10.81
N GLU A 890 15.78 -35.65 -11.11
CA GLU A 890 15.57 -36.93 -11.77
C GLU A 890 16.13 -36.94 -13.19
N LYS A 891 15.89 -35.87 -13.97
CA LYS A 891 16.36 -35.75 -15.37
C LYS A 891 17.87 -35.59 -15.52
N VAL A 892 18.53 -34.93 -14.58
CA VAL A 892 19.98 -34.74 -14.61
C VAL A 892 20.73 -35.96 -14.08
N ARG A 893 20.06 -36.83 -13.30
CA ARG A 893 20.61 -38.11 -12.83
C ARG A 893 20.45 -39.25 -13.85
N SER A 894 19.42 -39.21 -14.68
CA SER A 894 19.19 -40.13 -15.80
C SER A 894 20.07 -39.81 -16.99
#